data_AF-A0A9D8ZNU5-F1
#
_entry.id   AF-A0A9D8ZNU5-F1
#
_cell.length_a   1.000
_cell.length_b   1.000
_cell.length_c   1.000
_cell.angle_alpha   90.00
_cell.angle_beta   90.00
_cell.angle_gamma   90.00
#
_symmetry.space_group_name_H-M   'P 1'
#
loop_
_entity.id
_entity.type
_entity.pdbx_description
1 polymer ?
#
loop_
_entity_poly.entity_id
_entity_poly.type
_entity_poly.pdbx_seq_one_letter_code
_entity_poly.pdbx_strand_id
1 'polypeptide(L)'
;MDVSIGAYLDQLIGPLFDPEKRVFAGYLASAFLIALLVQIFFSGQRLLPATKTILSGKIWWSRSARTDYLITALNQLFMMGVAPRLLGKLTIATLLFDWLHIAFDGRPMIWTGAPAWTVAAGFTVALFLADDLTKYLLHRLLHRWPVLWCFHKVHHSAETLTPFTVFRTHPVEGVLFALRSVFTQAAVLAVFFFFLGDRVDLVSVFGANVILFAFNVAGSNLRHSHVWISYGRTLEHIFISPAQHQIHHSLAAEHHDRNFGVVLAVWDWIGGSLCLAGHRQTIRFGITDGTADHHSLLAVYARPLVEAAGCVGRIFHWRPKTMQFPAKAKTASLAAIIGGAMVVLALGVSAAGAQEKVLNIYSHRQPFLIEPFINAYKKETGTEVNIVYASKGLAQRLMAEGERSPADVILTVDIARLHVYADKDLLAPVQSEVLKKNIPPHMRAPNDTWFALSKRARVIAVAREVKDVHAIKTYEDLADPKWKGRICVRPGSHVYNRALVASMINADGMEATEKWAQGLVDNLARRPQANDRAQVKAIFEGVCDIAIINNYYYGKLLDSDNPIQREWAASVQLIFPNKDGRGTHVNISGGGVAKHSKHKEEAVRFLEFLTSKTAQDLYGAINFEYPVNPAVEPSETLKSWGEFKEDDMPIARIAELAPEAQRVIDRVGW
;
A
#
# COMPACT_ATOMS: atom_id res chain seq x y z
N MET A 1 15.89 13.82 7.75
CA MET A 1 15.70 12.55 7.03
C MET A 1 17.10 12.08 6.70
N ASP A 2 17.69 11.29 7.59
CA ASP A 2 18.99 10.66 7.34
C ASP A 2 18.77 9.49 6.39
N VAL A 3 18.87 9.74 5.09
CA VAL A 3 18.91 8.66 4.11
C VAL A 3 20.30 8.05 4.22
N SER A 4 20.40 6.85 4.83
CA SER A 4 21.67 6.14 4.87
C SER A 4 22.13 5.83 3.43
N ILE A 5 23.45 5.86 3.21
CA ILE A 5 24.04 5.53 1.90
C ILE A 5 23.59 4.13 1.46
N GLY A 6 23.47 3.19 2.40
CA GLY A 6 22.95 1.84 2.14
C GLY A 6 21.53 1.85 1.59
N ALA A 7 20.60 2.57 2.24
CA ALA A 7 19.20 2.64 1.79
C ALA A 7 19.07 3.30 0.40
N TYR A 8 19.91 4.30 0.09
CA TYR A 8 19.94 4.89 -1.25
C TYR A 8 20.48 3.92 -2.30
N LEU A 9 21.56 3.19 -2.00
CA LEU A 9 22.13 2.18 -2.91
C LEU A 9 21.11 1.06 -3.20
N ASP A 10 20.43 0.57 -2.17
CA ASP A 10 19.39 -0.46 -2.31
C ASP A 10 18.24 0.02 -3.21
N GLN A 11 17.82 1.28 -3.07
CA GLN A 11 16.80 1.84 -3.95
C GLN A 11 17.29 2.09 -5.38
N LEU A 12 18.58 2.40 -5.56
CA LEU A 12 19.16 2.63 -6.86
C LEU A 12 19.26 1.33 -7.68
N ILE A 13 19.67 0.24 -7.03
CA ILE A 13 19.84 -1.07 -7.69
C ILE A 13 18.56 -1.92 -7.65
N GLY A 14 17.66 -1.66 -6.71
CA GLY A 14 16.41 -2.39 -6.50
C GLY A 14 15.61 -2.65 -7.78
N PRO A 15 15.45 -1.67 -8.70
CA PRO A 15 14.77 -1.88 -9.97
C PRO A 15 15.36 -2.96 -10.88
N LEU A 16 16.63 -3.33 -10.71
CA LEU A 16 17.26 -4.43 -11.44
C LEU A 16 16.84 -5.81 -10.89
N PHE A 17 16.30 -5.87 -9.68
CA PHE A 17 15.91 -7.11 -9.00
C PHE A 17 14.41 -7.23 -8.74
N ASP A 18 13.63 -6.21 -9.08
CA ASP A 18 12.18 -6.15 -8.91
C ASP A 18 11.46 -6.43 -10.24
N PRO A 19 10.78 -7.58 -10.41
CA PRO A 19 10.02 -7.92 -11.62
C PRO A 19 8.87 -6.96 -11.97
N GLU A 20 8.44 -6.10 -11.04
CA GLU A 20 7.49 -5.02 -11.36
C GLU A 20 8.16 -3.87 -12.13
N LYS A 21 9.49 -3.77 -12.09
CA LYS A 21 10.25 -2.75 -12.82
C LYS A 21 10.69 -3.26 -14.18
N ARG A 22 10.57 -2.38 -15.17
CA ARG A 22 10.90 -2.68 -16.57
C ARG A 22 12.38 -3.04 -16.80
N VAL A 23 13.28 -2.52 -15.97
CA VAL A 23 14.73 -2.80 -16.04
C VAL A 23 15.17 -3.99 -15.19
N PHE A 24 14.23 -4.79 -14.69
CA PHE A 24 14.53 -6.07 -14.05
C PHE A 24 15.52 -6.87 -14.91
N ALA A 25 16.55 -7.43 -14.28
CA ALA A 25 17.64 -8.11 -14.95
C ALA A 25 17.16 -9.25 -15.86
N GLY A 26 16.10 -9.96 -15.46
CA GLY A 26 15.47 -10.99 -16.31
C GLY A 26 14.91 -10.43 -17.62
N TYR A 27 14.28 -9.24 -17.60
CA TYR A 27 13.78 -8.60 -18.81
C TYR A 27 14.92 -8.06 -19.67
N LEU A 28 15.98 -7.51 -19.07
CA LEU A 28 17.17 -7.08 -19.80
C LEU A 28 17.87 -8.27 -20.50
N ALA A 29 17.99 -9.41 -19.82
CA ALA A 29 18.53 -10.63 -20.40
C ALA A 29 17.66 -11.14 -21.56
N SER A 30 16.33 -11.16 -21.40
CA SER A 30 15.41 -11.55 -22.48
C SER A 30 15.53 -10.63 -23.70
N ALA A 31 15.59 -9.32 -23.48
CA ALA A 31 15.78 -8.33 -24.55
C ALA A 31 17.11 -8.50 -25.27
N PHE A 32 18.20 -8.77 -24.54
CA PHE A 32 19.50 -9.07 -25.12
C PHE A 32 19.46 -10.32 -26.01
N LEU A 33 18.83 -11.41 -25.54
CA LEU A 33 18.66 -12.64 -26.31
C LEU A 33 17.84 -12.39 -27.60
N ILE A 34 16.73 -11.66 -27.50
CA ILE A 34 15.91 -11.31 -28.67
C ILE A 34 16.73 -10.47 -29.66
N ALA A 35 17.45 -9.44 -29.18
CA ALA A 35 18.31 -8.62 -30.04
C ALA A 35 19.38 -9.47 -30.75
N LEU A 36 19.97 -10.44 -30.05
CA LEU A 36 20.98 -11.33 -30.59
C LEU A 36 20.41 -12.21 -31.71
N LEU A 37 19.23 -12.80 -31.48
CA LEU A 37 18.51 -13.57 -32.50
C LEU A 37 18.18 -12.71 -33.73
N VAL A 38 17.75 -11.46 -33.51
CA VAL A 38 17.47 -10.52 -34.61
C VAL A 38 18.73 -10.26 -35.45
N GLN A 39 19.87 -10.01 -34.83
CA GLN A 39 21.12 -9.77 -35.56
C GLN A 39 21.61 -11.02 -36.30
N ILE A 40 21.44 -12.21 -35.72
CA ILE A 40 21.90 -13.45 -36.35
C ILE A 40 21.00 -13.82 -37.53
N PHE A 41 19.69 -13.86 -37.33
CA PHE A 41 18.76 -14.39 -38.32
C PHE A 41 18.29 -13.37 -39.37
N PHE A 42 18.17 -12.09 -39.00
CA PHE A 42 17.66 -11.06 -39.92
C PHE A 42 18.76 -10.14 -40.46
N SER A 43 19.85 -9.93 -39.73
CA SER A 43 21.02 -9.18 -40.22
C SER A 43 22.14 -10.07 -40.75
N GLY A 44 22.04 -11.40 -40.66
CA GLY A 44 23.04 -12.35 -41.14
C GLY A 44 24.38 -12.32 -40.38
N GLN A 45 24.41 -11.77 -39.15
CA GLN A 45 25.65 -11.66 -38.39
C GLN A 45 26.00 -12.95 -37.65
N ARG A 46 27.29 -13.21 -37.45
CA ARG A 46 27.75 -14.27 -36.52
C ARG A 46 27.61 -13.79 -35.07
N LEU A 47 27.62 -14.73 -34.11
CA LEU A 47 27.42 -14.47 -32.68
C LEU A 47 28.30 -13.33 -32.13
N LEU A 48 29.62 -13.39 -32.36
CA LEU A 48 30.56 -12.39 -31.83
C LEU A 48 30.39 -10.97 -32.44
N PRO A 49 30.24 -10.80 -33.76
CA PRO A 49 29.85 -9.51 -34.33
C PRO A 49 28.52 -8.98 -33.78
N ALA A 50 27.50 -9.84 -33.67
CA ALA A 50 26.19 -9.46 -33.17
C ALA A 50 26.25 -8.92 -31.72
N THR A 51 26.96 -9.60 -30.83
CA THR A 51 27.15 -9.14 -29.45
C THR A 51 27.89 -7.80 -29.40
N LYS A 52 28.93 -7.60 -30.22
CA LYS A 52 29.66 -6.32 -30.33
C LYS A 52 28.77 -5.18 -30.84
N THR A 53 27.85 -5.44 -31.76
CA THR A 53 26.89 -4.44 -32.22
C THR A 53 25.93 -4.05 -31.10
N ILE A 54 25.35 -5.02 -30.40
CA ILE A 54 24.36 -4.79 -29.33
C ILE A 54 24.99 -4.07 -28.12
N LEU A 55 26.20 -4.46 -27.74
CA LEU A 55 26.94 -3.93 -26.60
C LEU A 55 27.99 -2.87 -27.00
N SER A 56 27.77 -2.20 -28.13
CA SER A 56 28.73 -1.21 -28.63
C SER A 56 28.95 -0.09 -27.61
N GLY A 57 30.22 0.16 -27.28
CA GLY A 57 30.59 1.25 -26.37
C GLY A 57 30.16 2.64 -26.87
N LYS A 58 30.00 2.80 -28.19
CA LYS A 58 29.45 4.05 -28.78
C LYS A 58 28.01 4.33 -28.33
N ILE A 59 27.27 3.30 -27.92
CA ILE A 59 25.87 3.39 -27.50
C ILE A 59 25.81 3.53 -25.98
N TRP A 60 26.36 2.55 -25.27
CA TRP A 60 26.27 2.44 -23.80
C TRP A 60 27.10 3.48 -23.03
N TRP A 61 28.10 4.08 -23.67
CA TRP A 61 28.92 5.16 -23.11
C TRP A 61 28.78 6.48 -23.87
N SER A 62 27.74 6.62 -24.70
CA SER A 62 27.38 7.87 -25.37
C SER A 62 27.11 8.99 -24.36
N ARG A 63 27.11 10.24 -24.82
CA ARG A 63 26.73 11.38 -23.95
C ARG A 63 25.30 11.20 -23.41
N SER A 64 24.36 10.78 -24.26
CA SER A 64 22.98 10.51 -23.83
C SER A 64 22.91 9.41 -22.77
N ALA A 65 23.57 8.27 -22.96
CA ALA A 65 23.53 7.16 -22.00
C ALA A 65 24.10 7.56 -20.63
N ARG A 66 25.20 8.33 -20.59
CA ARG A 66 25.76 8.84 -19.33
C ARG A 66 24.78 9.76 -18.61
N THR A 67 24.11 10.64 -19.36
CA THR A 67 23.06 11.51 -18.81
C THR A 67 21.88 10.70 -18.28
N ASP A 68 21.45 9.65 -18.98
CA ASP A 68 20.36 8.77 -18.53
C ASP A 68 20.71 8.10 -17.18
N TYR A 69 21.94 7.63 -16.99
CA TYR A 69 22.39 7.05 -15.71
C TYR A 69 22.42 8.08 -14.57
N LEU A 70 22.90 9.30 -14.84
CA LEU A 70 22.95 10.37 -13.85
C LEU A 70 21.53 10.82 -13.44
N ILE A 71 20.62 10.96 -14.42
CA ILE A 71 19.22 11.30 -14.15
C ILE A 71 18.56 10.17 -13.34
N THR A 72 18.82 8.90 -13.67
CA THR A 72 18.28 7.76 -12.92
C THR A 72 18.68 7.85 -11.44
N ALA A 73 19.97 8.08 -11.16
CA ALA A 73 20.48 8.23 -9.80
C ALA A 73 19.82 9.41 -9.05
N LEU A 74 19.81 10.60 -9.66
CA LEU A 74 19.26 11.81 -9.05
C LEU A 74 17.74 11.73 -8.85
N ASN A 75 17.01 11.21 -9.82
CA ASN A 75 15.56 11.06 -9.72
C ASN A 75 15.18 10.03 -8.64
N GLN A 76 15.95 8.96 -8.48
CA GLN A 76 15.69 8.00 -7.40
C GLN A 76 15.80 8.68 -6.03
N LEU A 77 16.84 9.49 -5.82
CA LEU A 77 17.01 10.27 -4.59
C LEU A 77 15.85 11.25 -4.36
N PHE A 78 15.42 11.95 -5.40
CA PHE A 78 14.27 12.87 -5.31
C PHE A 78 12.98 12.13 -4.95
N MET A 79 12.70 11.02 -5.62
CA MET A 79 11.49 10.23 -5.40
C MET A 79 11.46 9.54 -4.04
N MET A 80 12.61 9.24 -3.42
CA MET A 80 12.66 8.81 -2.01
C MET A 80 12.02 9.82 -1.06
N GLY A 81 12.20 11.11 -1.32
CA GLY A 81 11.55 12.18 -0.56
C GLY A 81 10.07 12.33 -0.92
N VAL A 82 9.73 12.31 -2.21
CA VAL A 82 8.36 12.65 -2.65
C VAL A 82 7.40 11.47 -2.49
N ALA A 83 7.79 10.25 -2.83
CA ALA A 83 6.89 9.10 -2.89
C ALA A 83 6.17 8.80 -1.55
N PRO A 84 6.81 8.86 -0.37
CA PRO A 84 6.12 8.64 0.92
C PRO A 84 5.08 9.73 1.27
N ARG A 85 5.17 10.91 0.63
CA ARG A 85 4.27 12.05 0.86
C ARG A 85 3.07 12.03 -0.09
N LEU A 86 3.10 11.21 -1.14
CA LEU A 86 1.96 11.04 -2.02
C LEU A 86 0.87 10.25 -1.30
N LEU A 87 -0.39 10.61 -1.54
CA LEU A 87 -1.52 9.84 -1.01
C LEU A 87 -1.41 8.37 -1.45
N GLY A 88 -1.52 7.46 -0.49
CA GLY A 88 -1.43 6.04 -0.77
C GLY A 88 -2.63 5.53 -1.57
N LYS A 89 -2.38 4.57 -2.48
CA LYS A 89 -3.44 3.91 -3.27
C LYS A 89 -4.56 3.34 -2.41
N LEU A 90 -4.24 2.83 -1.22
CA LEU A 90 -5.22 2.27 -0.31
C LEU A 90 -6.15 3.35 0.27
N THR A 91 -5.60 4.51 0.63
CA THR A 91 -6.40 5.65 1.13
C THR A 91 -7.42 6.08 0.08
N ILE A 92 -6.99 6.27 -1.17
CA ILE A 92 -7.89 6.66 -2.26
C ILE A 92 -8.89 5.54 -2.57
N ALA A 93 -8.46 4.28 -2.56
CA ALA A 93 -9.35 3.15 -2.78
C ALA A 93 -10.44 3.06 -1.71
N THR A 94 -10.10 3.27 -0.43
CA THR A 94 -11.08 3.31 0.66
C THR A 94 -12.06 4.46 0.47
N LEU A 95 -11.59 5.67 0.16
CA LEU A 95 -12.47 6.83 -0.08
C LEU A 95 -13.43 6.57 -1.25
N LEU A 96 -12.94 6.00 -2.35
CA LEU A 96 -13.75 5.64 -3.50
C LEU A 96 -14.73 4.51 -3.18
N PHE A 97 -14.30 3.51 -2.41
CA PHE A 97 -15.14 2.40 -1.96
C PHE A 97 -16.27 2.89 -1.04
N ASP A 98 -15.96 3.78 -0.09
CA ASP A 98 -16.96 4.41 0.78
C ASP A 98 -17.93 5.27 -0.02
N TRP A 99 -17.41 6.05 -0.98
CA TRP A 99 -18.24 6.83 -1.91
C TRP A 99 -19.16 5.94 -2.74
N LEU A 100 -18.66 4.81 -3.26
CA LEU A 100 -19.48 3.83 -3.97
C LEU A 100 -20.60 3.26 -3.08
N HIS A 101 -20.31 2.94 -1.81
CA HIS A 101 -21.34 2.50 -0.86
C HIS A 101 -22.43 3.55 -0.65
N ILE A 102 -22.06 4.82 -0.58
CA ILE A 102 -23.03 5.92 -0.49
C ILE A 102 -23.84 6.03 -1.79
N ALA A 103 -23.16 6.00 -2.94
CA ALA A 103 -23.78 6.22 -4.25
C ALA A 103 -24.76 5.11 -4.68
N PHE A 104 -24.53 3.86 -4.27
CA PHE A 104 -25.40 2.72 -4.59
C PHE A 104 -26.13 2.16 -3.36
N ASP A 105 -26.31 2.96 -2.30
CA ASP A 105 -27.08 2.60 -1.11
C ASP A 105 -26.71 1.22 -0.51
N GLY A 106 -25.40 0.99 -0.40
CA GLY A 106 -24.83 -0.18 0.26
C GLY A 106 -25.00 -1.52 -0.49
N ARG A 107 -25.33 -1.54 -1.78
CA ARG A 107 -25.35 -2.78 -2.58
C ARG A 107 -24.63 -2.63 -3.91
N PRO A 108 -23.59 -3.45 -4.16
CA PRO A 108 -23.72 -4.47 -5.20
C PRO A 108 -22.66 -5.59 -5.10
N MET A 109 -22.87 -6.68 -4.36
CA MET A 109 -22.10 -7.91 -4.64
C MET A 109 -22.88 -8.70 -5.70
N ILE A 110 -22.62 -8.41 -6.98
CA ILE A 110 -23.47 -8.86 -8.09
C ILE A 110 -23.17 -10.28 -8.58
N TRP A 111 -22.02 -10.83 -8.18
CA TRP A 111 -21.59 -12.16 -8.62
C TRP A 111 -20.92 -12.96 -7.51
N THR A 112 -21.67 -13.18 -6.42
CA THR A 112 -21.21 -13.93 -5.25
C THR A 112 -20.88 -15.41 -5.54
N GLY A 113 -21.37 -15.99 -6.62
CA GLY A 113 -21.03 -17.34 -7.06
C GLY A 113 -19.76 -17.44 -7.93
N ALA A 114 -19.13 -16.33 -8.29
CA ALA A 114 -17.99 -16.33 -9.21
C ALA A 114 -16.80 -17.15 -8.67
N PRO A 115 -16.21 -18.04 -9.48
CA PRO A 115 -14.93 -18.66 -9.13
C PRO A 115 -13.86 -17.60 -8.89
N ALA A 116 -13.03 -17.79 -7.86
CA ALA A 116 -12.00 -16.82 -7.48
C ALA A 116 -11.03 -16.49 -8.64
N TRP A 117 -10.67 -17.51 -9.44
CA TRP A 117 -9.80 -17.32 -10.60
C TRP A 117 -10.44 -16.42 -11.68
N THR A 118 -11.77 -16.45 -11.84
CA THR A 118 -12.48 -15.60 -12.80
C THR A 118 -12.49 -14.15 -12.35
N VAL A 119 -12.72 -13.90 -11.05
CA VAL A 119 -12.62 -12.57 -10.45
C VAL A 119 -11.19 -12.04 -10.58
N ALA A 120 -10.19 -12.87 -10.26
CA ALA A 120 -8.78 -12.50 -10.36
C ALA A 120 -8.36 -12.21 -11.82
N ALA A 121 -8.77 -13.03 -12.77
CA ALA A 121 -8.52 -12.80 -14.20
C ALA A 121 -9.18 -11.51 -14.68
N GLY A 122 -10.44 -11.28 -14.33
CA GLY A 122 -11.18 -10.06 -14.65
C GLY A 122 -10.52 -8.81 -14.07
N PHE A 123 -10.12 -8.86 -12.81
CA PHE A 123 -9.39 -7.76 -12.16
C PHE A 123 -8.04 -7.50 -12.84
N THR A 124 -7.30 -8.55 -13.16
CA THR A 124 -5.98 -8.45 -13.81
C THR A 124 -6.07 -7.78 -15.18
N VAL A 125 -7.06 -8.16 -15.99
CA VAL A 125 -7.32 -7.58 -17.32
C VAL A 125 -7.81 -6.15 -17.19
N ALA A 126 -8.79 -5.88 -16.32
CA ALA A 126 -9.33 -4.54 -16.13
C ALA A 126 -8.25 -3.56 -15.63
N LEU A 127 -7.43 -4.01 -14.67
CA LEU A 127 -6.32 -3.22 -14.17
C LEU A 127 -5.30 -2.92 -15.26
N PHE A 128 -4.93 -3.92 -16.06
CA PHE A 128 -4.02 -3.74 -17.19
C PHE A 128 -4.57 -2.73 -18.21
N LEU A 129 -5.82 -2.88 -18.65
CA LEU A 129 -6.43 -2.02 -19.66
C LEU A 129 -6.57 -0.58 -19.16
N ALA A 130 -7.04 -0.38 -17.92
CA ALA A 130 -7.16 0.95 -17.33
C ALA A 130 -5.80 1.62 -17.16
N ASP A 131 -4.79 0.87 -16.73
CA ASP A 131 -3.43 1.39 -16.55
C ASP A 131 -2.77 1.76 -17.88
N ASP A 132 -2.91 0.95 -18.92
CA ASP A 132 -2.37 1.24 -20.26
C ASP A 132 -3.09 2.43 -20.93
N LEU A 133 -4.43 2.50 -20.84
CA LEU A 133 -5.23 3.61 -21.37
C LEU A 133 -4.87 4.94 -20.69
N THR A 134 -4.83 4.97 -19.36
CA THR A 134 -4.54 6.22 -18.63
C THR A 134 -3.08 6.66 -18.82
N LYS A 135 -2.14 5.72 -19.04
CA LYS A 135 -0.77 6.06 -19.48
C LYS A 135 -0.77 6.68 -20.87
N TYR A 136 -1.50 6.10 -21.83
CA TYR A 136 -1.67 6.68 -23.17
C TYR A 136 -2.23 8.11 -23.10
N LEU A 137 -3.28 8.33 -22.32
CA LEU A 137 -3.91 9.65 -22.16
C LEU A 137 -2.93 10.67 -21.57
N LEU A 138 -2.22 10.31 -20.49
CA LEU A 138 -1.22 11.20 -19.90
C LEU A 138 -0.07 11.48 -20.87
N HIS A 139 0.41 10.46 -21.59
CA HIS A 139 1.49 10.60 -22.56
C HIS A 139 1.09 11.52 -23.72
N ARG A 140 -0.12 11.38 -24.25
CA ARG A 140 -0.68 12.28 -25.26
C ARG A 140 -0.83 13.70 -24.72
N LEU A 141 -1.28 13.89 -23.48
CA LEU A 141 -1.35 15.22 -22.85
C LEU A 141 0.03 15.86 -22.69
N LEU A 142 1.04 15.07 -22.31
CA LEU A 142 2.43 15.51 -22.20
C LEU A 142 3.00 16.04 -23.52
N HIS A 143 2.57 15.48 -24.66
CA HIS A 143 2.91 16.01 -25.99
C HIS A 143 2.08 17.24 -26.39
N ARG A 144 0.78 17.23 -26.12
CA ARG A 144 -0.16 18.20 -26.67
C ARG A 144 -0.24 19.50 -25.89
N TRP A 145 0.04 19.50 -24.60
CA TRP A 145 -0.03 20.70 -23.77
C TRP A 145 1.35 21.36 -23.63
N PRO A 146 1.57 22.59 -24.14
CA PRO A 146 2.87 23.26 -24.08
C PRO A 146 3.60 23.24 -22.73
N VAL A 147 2.87 23.40 -21.62
CA VAL A 147 3.47 23.38 -20.27
C VAL A 147 4.01 21.99 -19.92
N LEU A 148 3.26 20.93 -20.23
CA LEU A 148 3.68 19.57 -19.97
C LEU A 148 4.79 19.10 -20.91
N TRP A 149 4.76 19.57 -22.16
CA TRP A 149 5.80 19.29 -23.15
C TRP A 149 7.17 19.79 -22.70
N CYS A 150 7.24 20.94 -22.01
CA CYS A 150 8.50 21.45 -21.45
C CYS A 150 9.22 20.40 -20.58
N PHE A 151 8.48 19.58 -19.85
CA PHE A 151 9.01 18.50 -19.02
C PHE A 151 9.27 17.23 -19.83
N HIS A 152 8.30 16.83 -20.65
CA HIS A 152 8.38 15.57 -21.40
C HIS A 152 9.43 15.58 -22.52
N LYS A 153 9.76 16.76 -23.09
CA LYS A 153 10.85 16.88 -24.08
C LYS A 153 12.21 16.43 -23.55
N VAL A 154 12.40 16.36 -22.22
CA VAL A 154 13.60 15.78 -21.61
C VAL A 154 13.76 14.33 -22.07
N HIS A 155 12.67 13.56 -22.13
CA HIS A 155 12.67 12.18 -22.61
C HIS A 155 13.07 12.10 -24.09
N HIS A 156 12.48 12.95 -24.93
CA HIS A 156 12.75 13.02 -26.37
C HIS A 156 14.11 13.63 -26.74
N SER A 157 14.81 14.24 -25.78
CA SER A 157 16.13 14.82 -26.04
C SER A 157 17.28 13.79 -26.13
N ALA A 158 16.99 12.51 -25.92
CA ALA A 158 17.98 11.44 -26.09
C ALA A 158 18.37 11.29 -27.57
N GLU A 159 19.67 11.38 -27.87
CA GLU A 159 20.19 11.17 -29.23
C GLU A 159 20.59 9.70 -29.47
N THR A 160 20.68 8.93 -28.38
CA THR A 160 20.98 7.50 -28.39
C THR A 160 20.11 6.81 -27.36
N LEU A 161 19.33 5.82 -27.79
CA LEU A 161 18.40 5.09 -26.93
C LEU A 161 19.06 3.86 -26.32
N THR A 162 18.84 3.68 -25.01
CA THR A 162 19.16 2.47 -24.24
C THR A 162 17.97 2.11 -23.36
N PRO A 163 17.89 0.89 -22.79
CA PRO A 163 16.81 0.55 -21.86
C PRO A 163 16.63 1.57 -20.72
N PHE A 164 17.72 2.22 -20.27
CA PHE A 164 17.72 3.25 -19.23
C PHE A 164 17.15 4.60 -19.66
N THR A 165 17.00 4.84 -20.97
CA THR A 165 16.35 6.06 -21.49
C THR A 165 14.90 6.19 -21.00
N VAL A 166 14.28 5.09 -20.54
CA VAL A 166 12.99 5.12 -19.84
C VAL A 166 12.98 6.03 -18.60
N PHE A 167 14.13 6.21 -17.95
CA PHE A 167 14.28 7.03 -16.75
C PHE A 167 14.71 8.47 -17.04
N ARG A 168 14.96 8.80 -18.31
CA ARG A 168 15.30 10.17 -18.76
C ARG A 168 14.05 11.05 -18.72
N THR A 169 13.53 11.31 -17.53
CA THR A 169 12.29 12.06 -17.31
C THR A 169 12.52 13.16 -16.29
N HIS A 170 11.82 14.28 -16.42
CA HIS A 170 11.84 15.30 -15.38
C HIS A 170 11.06 14.83 -14.13
N PRO A 171 11.44 15.19 -12.89
CA PRO A 171 10.73 14.75 -11.68
C PRO A 171 9.22 15.07 -11.65
N VAL A 172 8.82 16.20 -12.25
CA VAL A 172 7.40 16.57 -12.40
C VAL A 172 6.64 15.50 -13.18
N GLU A 173 7.23 14.97 -14.25
CA GLU A 173 6.65 13.86 -15.03
C GLU A 173 6.57 12.58 -14.18
N GLY A 174 7.61 12.29 -13.39
CA GLY A 174 7.59 11.17 -12.43
C GLY A 174 6.44 11.26 -11.43
N VAL A 175 6.18 12.45 -10.87
CA VAL A 175 5.05 12.69 -9.96
C VAL A 175 3.70 12.52 -10.67
N LEU A 176 3.56 13.03 -11.90
CA LEU A 176 2.34 12.88 -12.69
C LEU A 176 2.02 11.40 -12.96
N PHE A 177 3.01 10.61 -13.40
CA PHE A 177 2.82 9.18 -13.62
C PHE A 177 2.55 8.40 -12.32
N ALA A 178 3.19 8.77 -11.21
CA ALA A 178 2.96 8.17 -9.90
C ALA A 178 1.52 8.42 -9.43
N LEU A 179 1.06 9.67 -9.44
CA LEU A 179 -0.32 10.04 -9.09
C LEU A 179 -1.32 9.32 -9.99
N ARG A 180 -1.13 9.37 -11.32
CA ARG A 180 -1.97 8.62 -12.28
C ARG A 180 -2.05 7.14 -11.93
N SER A 181 -0.91 6.50 -11.63
CA SER A 181 -0.86 5.08 -11.25
C SER A 181 -1.67 4.80 -9.99
N VAL A 182 -1.48 5.64 -8.96
CA VAL A 182 -2.18 5.53 -7.68
C VAL A 182 -3.69 5.63 -7.87
N PHE A 183 -4.16 6.67 -8.58
CA PHE A 183 -5.59 6.87 -8.82
C PHE A 183 -6.21 5.74 -9.66
N THR A 184 -5.52 5.33 -10.73
CA THR A 184 -6.02 4.26 -11.62
C THR A 184 -6.14 2.94 -10.87
N GLN A 185 -5.09 2.53 -10.16
CA GLN A 185 -5.10 1.31 -9.36
C GLN A 185 -6.16 1.38 -8.27
N ALA A 186 -6.27 2.51 -7.57
CA ALA A 186 -7.25 2.70 -6.51
C ALA A 186 -8.70 2.63 -7.02
N ALA A 187 -8.99 3.23 -8.18
CA ALA A 187 -10.32 3.21 -8.79
C ALA A 187 -10.72 1.80 -9.22
N VAL A 188 -9.85 1.09 -9.95
CA VAL A 188 -10.13 -0.30 -10.36
C VAL A 188 -10.30 -1.19 -9.13
N LEU A 189 -9.42 -1.05 -8.13
CA LEU A 189 -9.50 -1.82 -6.88
C LEU A 189 -10.82 -1.55 -6.16
N ALA A 190 -11.19 -0.29 -5.93
CA ALA A 190 -12.41 0.09 -5.24
C ALA A 190 -13.65 -0.47 -5.96
N VAL A 191 -13.73 -0.33 -7.28
CA VAL A 191 -14.83 -0.86 -8.10
C VAL A 191 -14.90 -2.38 -7.99
N PHE A 192 -13.79 -3.10 -8.16
CA PHE A 192 -13.79 -4.55 -8.08
C PHE A 192 -14.15 -5.05 -6.68
N PHE A 193 -13.60 -4.46 -5.62
CA PHE A 193 -13.94 -4.81 -4.25
C PHE A 193 -15.41 -4.54 -3.95
N PHE A 194 -15.95 -3.44 -4.47
CA PHE A 194 -17.34 -3.08 -4.32
C PHE A 194 -18.27 -4.08 -5.00
N PHE A 195 -17.97 -4.46 -6.25
CA PHE A 195 -18.84 -5.30 -7.06
C PHE A 195 -18.70 -6.81 -6.83
N LEU A 196 -17.50 -7.26 -6.47
CA LEU A 196 -17.10 -8.68 -6.46
C LEU A 196 -16.55 -9.15 -5.10
N GLY A 197 -16.48 -8.25 -4.11
CA GLY A 197 -16.11 -8.56 -2.74
C GLY A 197 -14.60 -8.75 -2.53
N ASP A 198 -14.23 -9.55 -1.55
CA ASP A 198 -12.86 -9.73 -1.08
C ASP A 198 -12.04 -10.76 -1.88
N ARG A 199 -12.66 -11.42 -2.86
CA ARG A 199 -12.02 -12.37 -3.79
C ARG A 199 -11.17 -11.72 -4.88
N VAL A 200 -11.07 -10.40 -4.87
CA VAL A 200 -10.25 -9.63 -5.82
C VAL A 200 -8.77 -9.89 -5.54
N ASP A 201 -8.12 -10.55 -6.48
CA ASP A 201 -6.69 -10.85 -6.43
C ASP A 201 -6.03 -10.63 -7.81
N LEU A 202 -4.72 -10.41 -7.82
CA LEU A 202 -3.96 -10.17 -9.04
C LEU A 202 -3.31 -11.47 -9.53
N VAL A 203 -3.65 -11.89 -10.75
CA VAL A 203 -2.90 -12.94 -11.43
C VAL A 203 -1.53 -12.39 -11.80
N SER A 204 -0.50 -12.87 -11.10
CA SER A 204 0.84 -12.31 -11.16
C SER A 204 1.93 -13.38 -11.25
N VAL A 205 3.08 -12.98 -11.78
CA VAL A 205 4.32 -13.76 -11.80
C VAL A 205 5.37 -12.93 -11.06
N PHE A 206 5.87 -13.47 -9.96
CA PHE A 206 6.76 -12.75 -9.03
C PHE A 206 6.21 -11.37 -8.58
N GLY A 207 4.89 -11.26 -8.38
CA GLY A 207 4.21 -10.02 -7.98
C GLY A 207 3.83 -9.09 -9.14
N ALA A 208 4.45 -9.23 -10.31
CA ALA A 208 4.10 -8.45 -11.49
C ALA A 208 2.84 -8.99 -12.18
N ASN A 209 1.93 -8.11 -12.61
CA ASN A 209 0.77 -8.48 -13.43
C ASN A 209 1.20 -9.37 -14.61
N VAL A 210 0.58 -10.54 -14.78
CA VAL A 210 1.02 -11.56 -15.75
C VAL A 210 1.07 -11.05 -17.19
N ILE A 211 0.17 -10.14 -17.58
CA ILE A 211 0.13 -9.55 -18.93
C ILE A 211 1.34 -8.65 -19.13
N LEU A 212 1.64 -7.80 -18.14
CA LEU A 212 2.79 -6.91 -18.19
C LEU A 212 4.11 -7.68 -18.11
N PHE A 213 4.15 -8.74 -17.29
CA PHE A 213 5.29 -9.66 -17.22
C PHE A 213 5.58 -10.27 -18.60
N ALA A 214 4.56 -10.86 -19.25
CA ALA A 214 4.68 -11.45 -20.58
C ALA A 214 5.15 -10.42 -21.62
N PHE A 215 4.58 -9.22 -21.58
CA PHE A 215 4.97 -8.11 -22.47
C PHE A 215 6.44 -7.68 -22.24
N ASN A 216 6.90 -7.62 -20.99
CA ASN A 216 8.28 -7.25 -20.68
C ASN A 216 9.29 -8.33 -21.11
N VAL A 217 8.98 -9.61 -20.87
CA VAL A 217 9.77 -10.74 -21.35
C VAL A 217 9.83 -10.80 -22.88
N ALA A 218 8.77 -10.37 -23.56
CA ALA A 218 8.71 -10.26 -25.03
C ALA A 218 9.57 -9.11 -25.61
N GLY A 219 10.52 -8.56 -24.84
CA GLY A 219 11.49 -7.59 -25.35
C GLY A 219 11.05 -6.13 -25.24
N SER A 220 10.20 -5.76 -24.27
CA SER A 220 9.73 -4.38 -24.12
C SER A 220 10.87 -3.35 -24.02
N ASN A 221 12.03 -3.72 -23.48
CA ASN A 221 13.21 -2.86 -23.40
C ASN A 221 13.78 -2.47 -24.78
N LEU A 222 13.56 -3.27 -25.83
CA LEU A 222 14.12 -3.02 -27.17
C LEU A 222 13.53 -1.78 -27.85
N ARG A 223 12.38 -1.29 -27.40
CA ARG A 223 11.80 -0.03 -27.89
C ARG A 223 12.65 1.20 -27.57
N HIS A 224 13.50 1.12 -26.53
CA HIS A 224 14.55 2.10 -26.26
C HIS A 224 15.90 1.47 -26.56
N SER A 225 16.13 1.14 -27.82
CA SER A 225 17.41 0.60 -28.26
C SER A 225 17.65 1.00 -29.71
N HIS A 226 18.79 0.58 -30.26
CA HIS A 226 19.11 0.71 -31.69
C HIS A 226 18.63 -0.50 -32.52
N VAL A 227 18.00 -1.49 -31.89
CA VAL A 227 17.53 -2.72 -32.54
C VAL A 227 16.13 -2.44 -33.09
N TRP A 228 15.98 -2.52 -34.41
CA TRP A 228 14.72 -2.30 -35.10
C TRP A 228 13.90 -3.58 -35.16
N ILE A 229 12.71 -3.58 -34.55
CA ILE A 229 11.77 -4.71 -34.60
C ILE A 229 10.38 -4.16 -34.89
N SER A 230 9.85 -4.51 -36.06
CA SER A 230 8.44 -4.30 -36.42
C SER A 230 7.67 -5.59 -36.22
N TYR A 231 6.42 -5.50 -35.77
CA TYR A 231 5.51 -6.65 -35.67
C TYR A 231 4.68 -6.86 -36.95
N GLY A 232 4.93 -6.06 -37.99
CA GLY A 232 4.17 -6.07 -39.22
C GLY A 232 2.81 -5.40 -39.09
N ARG A 233 2.17 -5.15 -40.24
CA ARG A 233 0.98 -4.30 -40.35
C ARG A 233 -0.14 -4.72 -39.40
N THR A 234 -0.46 -6.00 -39.30
CA THR A 234 -1.61 -6.47 -38.51
C THR A 234 -1.41 -6.30 -37.01
N LEU A 235 -0.29 -6.78 -36.48
CA LEU A 235 -0.03 -6.75 -35.02
C LEU A 235 0.23 -5.33 -34.53
N GLU A 236 0.79 -4.44 -35.36
CA GLU A 236 1.05 -3.04 -35.00
C GLU A 236 -0.20 -2.17 -34.85
N HIS A 237 -1.39 -2.66 -35.23
CA HIS A 237 -2.66 -2.02 -34.87
C HIS A 237 -3.13 -2.40 -33.45
N ILE A 238 -2.60 -3.50 -32.90
CA ILE A 238 -3.01 -4.03 -31.60
C ILE A 238 -1.95 -3.75 -30.54
N PHE A 239 -0.68 -4.00 -30.85
CA PHE A 239 0.45 -3.88 -29.94
C PHE A 239 1.50 -2.90 -30.46
N ILE A 240 2.05 -2.08 -29.57
CA ILE A 240 3.14 -1.17 -29.93
C ILE A 240 4.44 -1.97 -30.09
N SER A 241 4.97 -1.99 -31.32
CA SER A 241 6.28 -2.59 -31.62
C SER A 241 7.44 -1.70 -31.13
N PRO A 242 8.64 -2.28 -30.92
CA PRO A 242 9.84 -1.49 -30.67
C PRO A 242 10.07 -0.40 -31.72
N ALA A 243 9.82 -0.71 -32.98
CA ALA A 243 9.97 0.24 -34.08
C ALA A 243 8.95 1.39 -34.04
N GLN A 244 7.68 1.13 -33.70
CA GLN A 244 6.68 2.19 -33.53
C GLN A 244 7.06 3.20 -32.45
N HIS A 245 7.62 2.72 -31.33
CA HIS A 245 8.10 3.59 -30.25
C HIS A 245 9.40 4.32 -30.62
N GLN A 246 10.28 3.71 -31.43
CA GLN A 246 11.45 4.41 -31.97
C GLN A 246 11.03 5.54 -32.91
N ILE A 247 10.00 5.32 -33.74
CA ILE A 247 9.40 6.37 -34.59
C ILE A 247 8.85 7.52 -33.73
N HIS A 248 8.21 7.23 -32.60
CA HIS A 248 7.73 8.26 -31.68
C HIS A 248 8.85 9.20 -31.18
N HIS A 249 10.07 8.68 -30.98
CA HIS A 249 11.27 9.46 -30.62
C HIS A 249 11.95 10.16 -31.81
N SER A 250 11.43 9.98 -33.03
CA SER A 250 12.06 10.50 -34.23
C SER A 250 11.99 12.01 -34.31
N LEU A 251 13.09 12.60 -34.76
CA LEU A 251 13.16 14.04 -35.06
C LEU A 251 12.37 14.43 -36.32
N ALA A 252 12.02 13.48 -37.19
CA ALA A 252 11.34 13.76 -38.45
C ALA A 252 9.93 14.33 -38.23
N ALA A 253 9.59 15.41 -38.94
CA ALA A 253 8.31 16.11 -38.77
C ALA A 253 7.08 15.21 -39.00
N GLU A 254 7.17 14.24 -39.91
CA GLU A 254 6.10 13.28 -40.20
C GLU A 254 5.81 12.32 -39.03
N HIS A 255 6.77 12.16 -38.10
CA HIS A 255 6.67 11.28 -36.94
C HIS A 255 6.21 12.01 -35.67
N HIS A 256 6.09 13.35 -35.70
CA HIS A 256 5.65 14.13 -34.55
C HIS A 256 4.22 13.77 -34.13
N ASP A 257 3.98 13.73 -32.82
CA ASP A 257 2.68 13.40 -32.23
C ASP A 257 2.08 12.04 -32.68
N ARG A 258 2.94 11.03 -32.92
CA ARG A 258 2.56 9.66 -33.27
C ARG A 258 2.91 8.64 -32.18
N ASN A 259 2.17 7.54 -32.11
CA ASN A 259 2.48 6.33 -31.30
C ASN A 259 2.73 6.59 -29.81
N PHE A 260 1.73 7.12 -29.09
CA PHE A 260 1.82 7.36 -27.64
C PHE A 260 1.59 6.10 -26.78
N GLY A 261 1.10 5.02 -27.37
CA GLY A 261 0.77 3.78 -26.67
C GLY A 261 1.99 3.15 -25.99
N VAL A 262 1.75 2.51 -24.85
CA VAL A 262 2.80 1.78 -24.12
C VAL A 262 2.78 0.32 -24.54
N VAL A 263 1.71 -0.42 -24.23
CA VAL A 263 1.56 -1.82 -24.65
C VAL A 263 0.66 -1.91 -25.87
N LEU A 264 -0.53 -1.31 -25.81
CA LEU A 264 -1.53 -1.42 -26.87
C LEU A 264 -1.44 -0.25 -27.85
N ALA A 265 -1.41 -0.56 -29.15
CA ALA A 265 -1.50 0.40 -30.24
C ALA A 265 -2.95 0.78 -30.56
N VAL A 266 -3.92 0.05 -30.01
CA VAL A 266 -5.36 0.30 -30.19
C VAL A 266 -5.72 1.73 -29.79
N TRP A 267 -5.11 2.26 -28.73
CA TRP A 267 -5.35 3.64 -28.29
C TRP A 267 -4.88 4.67 -29.31
N ASP A 268 -3.73 4.44 -29.95
CA ASP A 268 -3.26 5.28 -31.05
C ASP A 268 -4.15 5.17 -32.29
N TRP A 269 -4.65 3.97 -32.57
CA TRP A 269 -5.55 3.75 -33.70
C TRP A 269 -6.85 4.52 -33.51
N ILE A 270 -7.51 4.34 -32.37
CA ILE A 270 -8.73 5.07 -32.00
C ILE A 270 -8.45 6.58 -31.92
N GLY A 271 -7.30 6.95 -31.37
CA GLY A 271 -6.91 8.34 -31.16
C GLY A 271 -6.39 9.08 -32.39
N GLY A 272 -6.23 8.41 -33.53
CA GLY A 272 -5.72 8.96 -34.78
C GLY A 272 -4.21 9.26 -34.78
N SER A 273 -3.46 8.76 -33.80
CA SER A 273 -2.01 8.96 -33.65
C SER A 273 -1.19 7.76 -34.11
N LEU A 274 -1.82 6.69 -34.61
CA LEU A 274 -1.11 5.49 -35.08
C LEU A 274 -0.25 5.78 -36.31
N CYS A 275 1.02 5.44 -36.22
CA CYS A 275 1.97 5.37 -37.32
C CYS A 275 2.60 3.98 -37.33
N LEU A 276 2.43 3.24 -38.43
CA LEU A 276 3.00 1.91 -38.57
C LEU A 276 4.50 2.01 -38.89
N ALA A 277 5.28 1.04 -38.42
CA ALA A 277 6.73 1.11 -38.58
C ALA A 277 7.19 0.91 -40.03
N GLY A 278 6.52 0.03 -40.77
CA GLY A 278 6.90 -0.32 -42.13
C GLY A 278 8.29 -0.97 -42.20
N HIS A 279 9.03 -0.66 -43.26
CA HIS A 279 10.39 -1.18 -43.45
C HIS A 279 11.39 -0.52 -42.49
N ARG A 280 12.57 -1.14 -42.31
CA ARG A 280 13.62 -0.59 -41.46
C ARG A 280 14.08 0.77 -42.00
N GLN A 281 14.08 1.78 -41.13
CA GLN A 281 14.49 3.15 -41.45
C GLN A 281 15.68 3.59 -40.60
N THR A 282 16.46 4.53 -41.10
CA THR A 282 17.50 5.20 -40.32
C THR A 282 16.88 6.41 -39.61
N ILE A 283 16.62 6.28 -38.31
CA ILE A 283 16.01 7.35 -37.52
C ILE A 283 17.09 8.16 -36.80
N ARG A 284 16.96 9.49 -36.87
CA ARG A 284 17.68 10.42 -36.00
C ARG A 284 16.78 10.80 -34.82
N PHE A 285 17.32 10.65 -33.60
CA PHE A 285 16.64 11.00 -32.34
C PHE A 285 17.13 12.36 -31.81
N GLY A 286 16.40 12.94 -30.86
CA GLY A 286 16.71 14.22 -30.22
C GLY A 286 15.66 15.31 -30.50
N ILE A 287 15.99 16.56 -30.17
CA ILE A 287 15.13 17.74 -30.38
C ILE A 287 15.89 18.86 -31.11
N THR A 288 15.19 19.68 -31.90
CA THR A 288 15.75 20.72 -32.78
C THR A 288 15.66 22.15 -32.24
N ASP A 289 15.47 22.34 -30.92
CA ASP A 289 15.12 23.65 -30.35
C ASP A 289 16.26 24.70 -30.31
N GLY A 290 17.37 24.46 -31.01
CA GLY A 290 18.43 25.45 -31.28
C GLY A 290 19.32 25.77 -30.09
N THR A 291 19.34 24.94 -29.04
CA THR A 291 20.06 25.21 -27.80
C THR A 291 21.24 24.28 -27.56
N ALA A 292 22.26 24.80 -26.85
CA ALA A 292 23.63 24.33 -26.98
C ALA A 292 23.97 22.99 -26.28
N ASP A 293 23.19 22.51 -25.30
CA ASP A 293 23.46 21.21 -24.66
C ASP A 293 22.24 20.63 -23.92
N HIS A 294 21.65 19.56 -24.47
CA HIS A 294 20.55 18.80 -23.85
C HIS A 294 21.01 17.70 -22.90
N HIS A 295 22.32 17.50 -22.74
CA HIS A 295 22.89 16.42 -21.93
C HIS A 295 23.38 16.90 -20.57
N SER A 296 23.49 18.22 -20.35
CA SER A 296 23.82 18.79 -19.04
C SER A 296 22.67 18.69 -18.04
N LEU A 297 22.97 18.39 -16.77
CA LEU A 297 21.96 18.29 -15.71
C LEU A 297 21.22 19.61 -15.50
N LEU A 298 21.90 20.75 -15.64
CA LEU A 298 21.27 22.06 -15.54
C LEU A 298 20.19 22.24 -16.62
N ALA A 299 20.48 21.84 -17.87
CA ALA A 299 19.50 21.90 -18.95
C ALA A 299 18.34 20.92 -18.74
N VAL A 300 18.59 19.76 -18.15
CA VAL A 300 17.56 18.75 -17.87
C VAL A 300 16.58 19.19 -16.78
N TYR A 301 17.07 19.80 -15.68
CA TYR A 301 16.23 20.13 -14.52
C TYR A 301 15.74 21.58 -14.48
N ALA A 302 16.61 22.56 -14.76
CA ALA A 302 16.24 23.97 -14.56
C ALA A 302 15.45 24.54 -15.73
N ARG A 303 15.82 24.15 -16.96
CA ARG A 303 15.25 24.77 -18.16
C ARG A 303 13.77 24.43 -18.42
N PRO A 304 13.31 23.17 -18.26
CA PRO A 304 11.88 22.86 -18.31
C PRO A 304 11.02 23.76 -17.44
N LEU A 305 11.50 24.11 -16.23
CA LEU A 305 10.78 24.99 -15.30
C LEU A 305 10.66 26.42 -15.84
N VAL A 306 11.74 26.96 -16.39
CA VAL A 306 11.75 28.31 -16.99
C VAL A 306 10.82 28.38 -18.20
N GLU A 307 10.88 27.38 -19.09
CA GLU A 307 10.02 27.32 -20.27
C GLU A 307 8.53 27.12 -19.90
N ALA A 308 8.26 26.27 -18.92
CA ALA A 308 6.91 26.07 -18.39
C ALA A 308 6.34 27.37 -17.81
N ALA A 309 7.12 28.11 -17.02
CA ALA A 309 6.72 29.42 -16.49
C ALA A 309 6.42 30.43 -17.60
N GLY A 310 7.24 30.44 -18.67
CA GLY A 310 6.98 31.25 -19.86
C GLY A 310 5.70 30.86 -20.62
N CYS A 311 5.38 29.56 -20.67
CA CYS A 311 4.12 29.09 -21.24
C CYS A 311 2.91 29.52 -20.40
N VAL A 312 2.98 29.40 -19.07
CA VAL A 312 1.93 29.86 -18.16
C VAL A 312 1.71 31.37 -18.26
N GLY A 313 2.79 32.16 -18.29
CA GLY A 313 2.70 33.63 -18.44
C GLY A 313 1.97 34.06 -19.72
N ARG A 314 2.17 33.33 -20.83
CA ARG A 314 1.45 33.56 -22.09
C ARG A 314 -0.04 33.22 -22.02
N ILE A 315 -0.42 32.20 -21.24
CA ILE A 315 -1.83 31.81 -21.03
C ILE A 315 -2.58 32.88 -20.21
N PHE A 316 -1.94 33.47 -19.20
CA PHE A 316 -2.59 34.39 -18.24
C PHE A 316 -2.33 35.89 -18.50
N HIS A 317 -1.78 36.28 -19.65
CA HIS A 317 -1.37 37.68 -19.95
C HIS A 317 -0.46 38.30 -18.88
N TRP A 318 0.27 37.46 -18.14
CA TRP A 318 1.22 37.90 -17.13
C TRP A 318 2.56 38.15 -17.81
N ARG A 319 3.01 39.41 -17.85
CA ARG A 319 4.36 39.78 -18.29
C ARG A 319 5.28 39.85 -17.07
N PRO A 320 6.01 38.79 -16.70
CA PRO A 320 7.11 38.97 -15.76
C PRO A 320 8.14 39.87 -16.44
N LYS A 321 8.60 40.92 -15.73
CA LYS A 321 9.77 41.69 -16.16
C LYS A 321 10.91 40.70 -16.40
N THR A 322 11.46 40.73 -17.61
CA THR A 322 12.59 39.91 -18.05
C THR A 322 13.70 39.90 -17.00
N MET A 323 13.89 38.77 -16.30
CA MET A 323 15.18 38.50 -15.67
C MET A 323 16.16 38.17 -16.79
N GLN A 324 17.00 39.15 -17.13
CA GLN A 324 18.15 38.92 -17.99
C GLN A 324 19.14 38.04 -17.24
N PHE A 325 19.23 36.76 -17.61
CA PHE A 325 20.39 35.95 -17.23
C PHE A 325 21.57 36.38 -18.12
N PRO A 326 22.73 36.74 -17.55
CA PRO A 326 23.86 37.20 -18.33
C PRO A 326 24.36 36.08 -19.23
N ALA A 327 24.57 36.39 -20.51
CA ALA A 327 24.96 35.47 -21.59
C ALA A 327 26.39 34.88 -21.46
N LYS A 328 26.99 34.91 -20.27
CA LYS A 328 28.27 34.28 -19.94
C LYS A 328 28.23 33.82 -18.48
N ALA A 329 27.44 32.78 -18.19
CA ALA A 329 27.65 32.03 -16.97
C ALA A 329 28.99 31.29 -17.13
N LYS A 330 30.06 31.89 -16.59
CA LYS A 330 31.31 31.16 -16.31
C LYS A 330 30.92 29.86 -15.63
N THR A 331 31.41 28.76 -16.17
CA THR A 331 31.31 27.39 -15.63
C THR A 331 31.25 27.43 -14.11
N ALA A 332 30.05 27.30 -13.55
CA ALA A 332 29.89 27.08 -12.12
C ALA A 332 30.48 25.69 -11.85
N SER A 333 31.63 25.68 -11.18
CA SER A 333 32.37 24.47 -10.87
C SER A 333 31.44 23.43 -10.23
N LEU A 334 31.55 22.19 -10.68
CA LEU A 334 30.84 20.99 -10.19
C LEU A 334 30.77 20.92 -8.64
N ALA A 335 31.73 21.55 -7.96
CA ALA A 335 31.81 21.73 -6.51
C ALA A 335 30.64 22.49 -5.86
N ALA A 336 29.96 23.42 -6.55
CA ALA A 336 28.88 24.22 -5.94
C ALA A 336 27.53 23.48 -5.91
N ILE A 337 27.28 22.59 -6.87
CA ILE A 337 26.08 21.73 -6.91
C ILE A 337 26.28 20.50 -6.01
N ILE A 338 27.51 20.00 -5.92
CA ILE A 338 27.89 18.94 -4.98
C ILE A 338 27.93 19.47 -3.53
N GLY A 339 28.30 20.74 -3.32
CA GLY A 339 28.38 21.38 -2.00
C GLY A 339 27.03 21.58 -1.30
N GLY A 340 25.93 21.77 -2.06
CA GLY A 340 24.58 21.84 -1.48
C GLY A 340 24.04 20.49 -1.00
N ALA A 341 24.55 19.39 -1.54
CA ALA A 341 24.19 18.02 -1.13
C ALA A 341 25.12 17.45 -0.05
N MET A 342 26.37 17.95 0.07
CA MET A 342 27.36 17.44 1.02
C MET A 342 27.40 18.14 2.39
N VAL A 343 26.79 19.31 2.55
CA VAL A 343 26.76 20.01 3.88
C VAL A 343 25.72 19.42 4.85
N VAL A 344 24.85 18.51 4.39
CA VAL A 344 24.00 17.69 5.28
C VAL A 344 24.69 16.39 5.73
N LEU A 345 25.85 16.02 5.15
CA LEU A 345 26.53 14.75 5.46
C LEU A 345 27.75 14.86 6.41
N ALA A 346 28.11 16.05 6.88
CA ALA A 346 29.39 16.27 7.57
C ALA A 346 29.32 16.49 9.10
N LEU A 347 28.28 16.00 9.77
CA LEU A 347 28.25 15.89 11.23
C LEU A 347 27.80 14.48 11.63
N GLY A 348 28.75 13.55 11.69
CA GLY A 348 28.45 12.18 12.11
C GLY A 348 29.58 11.19 11.88
N VAL A 349 30.83 11.55 12.20
CA VAL A 349 31.90 10.55 12.35
C VAL A 349 32.40 10.63 13.78
N SER A 350 31.88 9.74 14.62
CA SER A 350 32.58 9.16 15.78
C SER A 350 31.72 8.05 16.37
N ALA A 351 32.10 6.79 16.10
CA ALA A 351 32.32 5.74 17.10
C ALA A 351 32.42 4.38 16.40
N ALA A 352 33.56 3.73 16.55
CA ALA A 352 33.73 2.32 16.23
C ALA A 352 33.01 1.45 17.27
N GLY A 353 32.43 0.33 16.82
CA GLY A 353 32.36 -0.89 17.62
C GLY A 353 31.12 -1.12 18.47
N ALA A 354 29.98 -1.37 17.84
CA ALA A 354 28.99 -2.36 18.31
C ALA A 354 28.15 -2.78 17.09
N GLN A 355 27.98 -4.08 16.88
CA GLN A 355 27.01 -4.57 15.91
C GLN A 355 25.62 -4.14 16.40
N GLU A 356 25.02 -3.15 15.73
CA GLU A 356 23.72 -2.61 16.13
C GLU A 356 22.70 -3.74 16.19
N LYS A 357 22.08 -3.93 17.36
CA LYS A 357 20.96 -4.85 17.55
C LYS A 357 19.75 -4.21 16.90
N VAL A 358 19.55 -4.47 15.61
CA VAL A 358 18.39 -3.98 14.86
C VAL A 358 17.31 -5.06 14.87
N LEU A 359 16.15 -4.75 15.45
CA LEU A 359 14.99 -5.64 15.48
C LEU A 359 14.04 -5.30 14.33
N ASN A 360 13.67 -6.28 13.50
CA ASN A 360 12.76 -6.05 12.38
C ASN A 360 11.34 -6.52 12.71
N ILE A 361 10.39 -5.59 12.77
CA ILE A 361 9.00 -5.85 13.12
C ILE A 361 8.12 -5.77 11.87
N TYR A 362 7.40 -6.86 11.59
CA TYR A 362 6.35 -6.86 10.57
C TYR A 362 5.01 -6.64 11.27
N SER A 363 4.33 -5.55 10.93
CA SER A 363 3.14 -5.13 11.67
C SER A 363 1.94 -4.84 10.78
N HIS A 364 0.77 -5.33 11.20
CA HIS A 364 -0.52 -4.90 10.66
C HIS A 364 -1.06 -3.62 11.34
N ARG A 365 -0.38 -3.10 12.36
CA ARG A 365 -0.70 -1.82 13.03
C ARG A 365 0.06 -0.68 12.36
N GLN A 366 -0.60 0.47 12.18
CA GLN A 366 0.04 1.64 11.58
C GLN A 366 1.25 2.09 12.42
N PRO A 367 2.37 2.54 11.81
CA PRO A 367 3.60 2.87 12.53
C PRO A 367 3.41 3.83 13.70
N PHE A 368 2.64 4.91 13.52
CA PHE A 368 2.39 5.90 14.58
C PHE A 368 1.71 5.32 15.84
N LEU A 369 1.03 4.16 15.75
CA LEU A 369 0.43 3.47 16.89
C LEU A 369 1.44 2.60 17.67
N ILE A 370 2.63 2.35 17.10
CA ILE A 370 3.68 1.48 17.65
C ILE A 370 4.90 2.30 18.05
N GLU A 371 5.17 3.41 17.36
CA GLU A 371 6.28 4.33 17.64
C GLU A 371 6.46 4.67 19.13
N PRO A 372 5.39 4.96 19.91
CA PRO A 372 5.55 5.22 21.34
C PRO A 372 6.14 4.04 22.13
N PHE A 373 5.75 2.81 21.78
CA PHE A 373 6.28 1.58 22.39
C PHE A 373 7.73 1.35 22.01
N ILE A 374 8.07 1.62 20.75
CA ILE A 374 9.44 1.49 20.24
C ILE A 374 10.36 2.52 20.89
N ASN A 375 9.91 3.78 21.01
CA ASN A 375 10.67 4.82 21.67
C ASN A 375 10.91 4.49 23.15
N ALA A 376 9.91 3.94 23.83
CA ALA A 376 10.06 3.47 25.20
C ALA A 376 11.04 2.28 25.31
N TYR A 377 10.92 1.29 24.43
CA TYR A 377 11.83 0.15 24.39
C TYR A 377 13.28 0.55 24.07
N LYS A 378 13.46 1.42 23.07
CA LYS A 378 14.76 1.96 22.67
C LYS A 378 15.40 2.77 23.81
N LYS A 379 14.60 3.54 24.54
CA LYS A 379 15.09 4.29 25.72
C LYS A 379 15.60 3.36 26.82
N GLU A 380 14.98 2.19 26.99
CA GLU A 380 15.36 1.20 28.01
C GLU A 380 16.55 0.33 27.59
N THR A 381 16.64 -0.04 26.31
CA THR A 381 17.54 -1.09 25.84
C THR A 381 18.63 -0.62 24.88
N GLY A 382 18.46 0.55 24.25
CA GLY A 382 19.29 1.01 23.15
C GLY A 382 19.08 0.27 21.82
N THR A 383 18.13 -0.68 21.75
CA THR A 383 17.85 -1.47 20.55
C THR A 383 17.17 -0.61 19.47
N GLU A 384 17.72 -0.65 18.25
CA GLU A 384 17.11 0.00 17.08
C GLU A 384 16.01 -0.90 16.50
N VAL A 385 14.95 -0.30 15.97
CA VAL A 385 13.78 -1.05 15.48
C VAL A 385 13.39 -0.58 14.09
N ASN A 386 13.29 -1.52 13.16
CA ASN A 386 12.75 -1.31 11.82
C ASN A 386 11.32 -1.84 11.75
N ILE A 387 10.38 -1.04 11.22
CA ILE A 387 8.99 -1.46 11.05
C ILE A 387 8.67 -1.62 9.56
N VAL A 388 8.15 -2.79 9.20
CA VAL A 388 7.48 -3.04 7.92
C VAL A 388 5.98 -3.11 8.17
N TYR A 389 5.27 -2.06 7.76
CA TYR A 389 3.81 -2.01 7.85
C TYR A 389 3.16 -2.48 6.55
N ALA A 390 2.19 -3.39 6.65
CA ALA A 390 1.19 -3.58 5.62
C ALA A 390 -0.13 -4.04 6.23
N SER A 391 -1.25 -3.57 5.67
CA SER A 391 -2.60 -3.87 6.19
C SER A 391 -3.09 -5.29 5.88
N LYS A 392 -2.47 -5.96 4.90
CA LYS A 392 -2.70 -7.33 4.43
C LYS A 392 -1.40 -7.89 3.83
N GLY A 393 -1.34 -9.20 3.58
CA GLY A 393 -0.27 -9.82 2.79
C GLY A 393 1.04 -10.13 3.53
N LEU A 394 1.21 -9.69 4.78
CA LEU A 394 2.44 -9.92 5.53
C LEU A 394 2.71 -11.41 5.83
N ALA A 395 1.67 -12.24 5.98
CA ALA A 395 1.84 -13.69 6.15
C ALA A 395 2.39 -14.34 4.88
N GLN A 396 1.86 -13.96 3.72
CA GLN A 396 2.31 -14.43 2.40
C GLN A 396 3.73 -13.95 2.10
N ARG A 397 4.05 -12.71 2.46
CA ARG A 397 5.42 -12.18 2.36
C ARG A 397 6.39 -13.00 3.21
N LEU A 398 6.06 -13.22 4.48
CA LEU A 398 6.88 -14.00 5.41
C LEU A 398 7.09 -15.44 4.90
N MET A 399 6.06 -16.07 4.34
CA MET A 399 6.16 -17.36 3.66
C MET A 399 7.13 -17.31 2.47
N ALA A 400 6.98 -16.31 1.60
CA ALA A 400 7.79 -16.19 0.39
C ALA A 400 9.27 -15.89 0.68
N GLU A 401 9.55 -15.14 1.74
CA GLU A 401 10.90 -14.84 2.19
C GLU A 401 11.57 -16.05 2.89
N GLY A 402 10.79 -16.91 3.54
CA GLY A 402 11.27 -18.15 4.17
C GLY A 402 12.43 -17.92 5.14
N GLU A 403 13.47 -18.75 5.06
CA GLU A 403 14.67 -18.64 5.91
C GLU A 403 15.48 -17.35 5.73
N ARG A 404 15.26 -16.64 4.62
CA ARG A 404 15.92 -15.38 4.30
C ARG A 404 15.13 -14.17 4.80
N SER A 405 13.96 -14.37 5.40
CA SER A 405 13.18 -13.25 5.94
C SER A 405 14.00 -12.49 6.99
N PRO A 406 14.03 -11.15 6.91
CA PRO A 406 14.62 -10.33 7.94
C PRO A 406 13.70 -10.20 9.16
N ALA A 407 12.43 -10.63 9.10
CA ALA A 407 11.46 -10.43 10.16
C ALA A 407 11.86 -11.14 11.46
N ASP A 408 11.75 -10.42 12.58
CA ASP A 408 12.00 -10.94 13.92
C ASP A 408 10.72 -11.04 14.75
N VAL A 409 9.87 -10.01 14.70
CA VAL A 409 8.60 -9.95 15.43
C VAL A 409 7.45 -9.71 14.47
N ILE A 410 6.36 -10.45 14.65
CA ILE A 410 5.08 -10.21 13.98
C ILE A 410 4.13 -9.56 14.96
N LEU A 411 3.56 -8.41 14.60
CA LEU A 411 2.50 -7.73 15.37
C LEU A 411 1.23 -7.66 14.52
N THR A 412 0.09 -7.97 15.13
CA THR A 412 -1.20 -7.89 14.44
C THR A 412 -2.33 -7.42 15.35
N VAL A 413 -3.45 -7.10 14.72
CA VAL A 413 -4.73 -6.84 15.34
C VAL A 413 -5.62 -8.05 15.07
N ASP A 414 -6.32 -8.53 16.09
CA ASP A 414 -7.25 -9.66 16.01
C ASP A 414 -6.61 -11.05 15.96
N ILE A 415 -7.19 -11.98 16.74
CA ILE A 415 -6.78 -13.37 16.79
C ILE A 415 -6.93 -14.09 15.45
N ALA A 416 -7.93 -13.74 14.63
CA ALA A 416 -8.10 -14.37 13.32
C ALA A 416 -6.88 -14.16 12.43
N ARG A 417 -6.17 -13.03 12.57
CA ARG A 417 -4.92 -12.79 11.83
C ARG A 417 -3.76 -13.57 12.41
N LEU A 418 -3.61 -13.62 13.74
CA LEU A 418 -2.58 -14.45 14.39
C LEU A 418 -2.75 -15.92 14.02
N HIS A 419 -3.98 -16.40 13.96
CA HIS A 419 -4.30 -17.77 13.59
C HIS A 419 -3.78 -18.10 12.18
N VAL A 420 -3.86 -17.18 11.21
CA VAL A 420 -3.27 -17.38 9.87
C VAL A 420 -1.76 -17.61 9.94
N TYR A 421 -1.04 -16.91 10.83
CA TYR A 421 0.40 -17.14 10.99
C TYR A 421 0.71 -18.46 11.69
N ALA A 422 -0.11 -18.85 12.66
CA ALA A 422 0.03 -20.12 13.37
C ALA A 422 -0.28 -21.32 12.45
N ASP A 423 -1.39 -21.28 11.72
CA ASP A 423 -1.83 -22.30 10.76
C ASP A 423 -0.80 -22.53 9.63
N LYS A 424 -0.15 -21.45 9.20
CA LYS A 424 0.91 -21.48 8.20
C LYS A 424 2.30 -21.80 8.76
N ASP A 425 2.40 -22.08 10.05
CA ASP A 425 3.65 -22.43 10.74
C ASP A 425 4.74 -21.38 10.49
N LEU A 426 4.40 -20.10 10.73
CA LEU A 426 5.24 -18.92 10.49
C LEU A 426 5.82 -18.30 11.77
N LEU A 427 5.41 -18.79 12.93
CA LEU A 427 5.85 -18.30 14.24
C LEU A 427 6.68 -19.37 14.95
N ALA A 428 7.76 -18.94 15.61
CA ALA A 428 8.56 -19.81 16.47
C ALA A 428 7.89 -19.96 17.84
N PRO A 429 7.94 -21.15 18.46
CA PRO A 429 7.60 -21.29 19.87
C PRO A 429 8.60 -20.50 20.74
N VAL A 430 8.09 -19.85 21.79
CA VAL A 430 8.88 -19.01 22.70
C VAL A 430 8.79 -19.54 24.12
N GLN A 431 9.94 -19.90 24.69
CA GLN A 431 10.04 -20.26 26.10
C GLN A 431 10.41 -19.00 26.91
N SER A 432 9.40 -18.36 27.51
CA SER A 432 9.59 -17.21 28.41
C SER A 432 8.67 -17.31 29.62
N GLU A 433 9.27 -17.35 30.81
CA GLU A 433 8.54 -17.32 32.08
C GLU A 433 7.89 -15.96 32.32
N VAL A 434 8.48 -14.88 31.79
CA VAL A 434 7.90 -13.53 31.85
C VAL A 434 6.59 -13.47 31.07
N LEU A 435 6.59 -13.96 29.82
CA LEU A 435 5.36 -13.99 29.01
C LEU A 435 4.28 -14.90 29.61
N LYS A 436 4.66 -16.08 30.14
CA LYS A 436 3.71 -17.00 30.79
C LYS A 436 3.12 -16.43 32.07
N LYS A 437 3.90 -15.67 32.85
CA LYS A 437 3.44 -14.98 34.05
C LYS A 437 2.55 -13.79 33.72
N ASN A 438 2.93 -13.00 32.72
CA ASN A 438 2.25 -11.76 32.38
C ASN A 438 1.02 -11.95 31.47
N ILE A 439 0.81 -13.14 30.90
CA ILE A 439 -0.31 -13.39 29.97
C ILE A 439 -1.10 -14.62 30.43
N PRO A 440 -2.40 -14.45 30.74
CA PRO A 440 -3.27 -15.57 31.13
C PRO A 440 -3.27 -16.72 30.09
N PRO A 441 -3.37 -17.99 30.51
CA PRO A 441 -3.30 -19.14 29.60
C PRO A 441 -4.29 -19.10 28.43
N HIS A 442 -5.52 -18.59 28.65
CA HIS A 442 -6.55 -18.50 27.62
C HIS A 442 -6.27 -17.39 26.57
N MET A 443 -5.27 -16.53 26.79
CA MET A 443 -4.89 -15.42 25.89
C MET A 443 -3.54 -15.64 25.17
N ARG A 444 -3.01 -16.86 25.19
CA ARG A 444 -1.79 -17.24 24.46
C ARG A 444 -1.95 -18.59 23.78
N ALA A 445 -1.09 -18.88 22.82
CA ALA A 445 -1.10 -20.15 22.13
C ALA A 445 -0.75 -21.31 23.10
N PRO A 446 -1.43 -22.47 23.04
CA PRO A 446 -1.03 -23.64 23.83
C PRO A 446 0.40 -24.13 23.54
N ASN A 447 0.90 -23.87 22.33
CA ASN A 447 2.26 -24.19 21.89
C ASN A 447 3.24 -23.01 21.99
N ASP A 448 2.87 -21.93 22.71
CA ASP A 448 3.71 -20.76 22.97
C ASP A 448 4.23 -20.04 21.69
N THR A 449 3.50 -20.11 20.57
CA THR A 449 3.88 -19.46 19.28
C THR A 449 3.40 -18.02 19.14
N TRP A 450 2.34 -17.63 19.84
CA TRP A 450 1.81 -16.27 19.84
C TRP A 450 1.22 -15.89 21.21
N PHE A 451 1.16 -14.59 21.45
CA PHE A 451 0.87 -13.99 22.74
C PHE A 451 -0.02 -12.77 22.57
N ALA A 452 -1.05 -12.63 23.41
CA ALA A 452 -1.81 -11.39 23.53
C ALA A 452 -0.95 -10.30 24.19
N LEU A 453 -1.07 -9.07 23.70
CA LEU A 453 -0.31 -7.91 24.16
C LEU A 453 -1.22 -6.82 24.74
N SER A 454 -2.47 -6.76 24.30
CA SER A 454 -3.49 -5.88 24.85
C SER A 454 -4.88 -6.42 24.53
N LYS A 455 -5.88 -5.97 25.29
CA LYS A 455 -7.28 -6.42 25.19
C LYS A 455 -8.18 -5.29 24.74
N ARG A 456 -9.21 -5.64 23.97
CA ARG A 456 -10.32 -4.75 23.62
C ARG A 456 -11.63 -5.45 23.92
N ALA A 457 -12.55 -4.72 24.54
CA ALA A 457 -13.89 -5.20 24.84
C ALA A 457 -14.86 -4.73 23.76
N ARG A 458 -15.70 -5.63 23.26
CA ARG A 458 -16.79 -5.27 22.35
C ARG A 458 -18.04 -4.99 23.17
N VAL A 459 -18.30 -3.71 23.43
CA VAL A 459 -19.29 -3.22 24.39
C VAL A 459 -20.56 -2.74 23.68
N ILE A 460 -21.60 -2.50 24.46
CA ILE A 460 -22.84 -1.89 23.99
C ILE A 460 -22.80 -0.39 24.35
N ALA A 461 -22.91 0.47 23.35
CA ALA A 461 -23.10 1.91 23.53
C ALA A 461 -24.59 2.23 23.47
N VAL A 462 -25.11 2.97 24.44
CA VAL A 462 -26.52 3.32 24.54
C VAL A 462 -26.66 4.83 24.71
N ALA A 463 -27.61 5.44 24.02
CA ALA A 463 -27.96 6.84 24.18
C ALA A 463 -28.33 7.13 25.64
N ARG A 464 -27.84 8.23 26.21
CA ARG A 464 -28.06 8.56 27.64
C ARG A 464 -29.53 8.82 27.97
N GLU A 465 -30.32 9.21 26.99
CA GLU A 465 -31.76 9.46 27.07
C GLU A 465 -32.61 8.18 27.21
N VAL A 466 -32.03 7.00 26.98
CA VAL A 466 -32.73 5.71 27.13
C VAL A 466 -33.01 5.42 28.61
N LYS A 467 -34.28 5.52 29.01
CA LYS A 467 -34.70 5.38 30.41
C LYS A 467 -34.63 3.96 30.96
N ASP A 468 -34.76 2.96 30.09
CA ASP A 468 -34.80 1.53 30.44
C ASP A 468 -33.46 0.82 30.23
N VAL A 469 -32.35 1.56 30.33
CA VAL A 469 -30.99 1.04 30.06
C VAL A 469 -30.61 -0.21 30.89
N HIS A 470 -31.19 -0.35 32.09
CA HIS A 470 -31.01 -1.53 32.96
C HIS A 470 -31.62 -2.82 32.39
N ALA A 471 -32.45 -2.73 31.35
CA ALA A 471 -32.99 -3.88 30.62
C ALA A 471 -31.97 -4.52 29.66
N ILE A 472 -30.82 -3.87 29.42
CA ILE A 472 -29.73 -4.39 28.60
C ILE A 472 -28.63 -4.87 29.54
N LYS A 473 -28.62 -6.17 29.82
CA LYS A 473 -27.61 -6.81 30.70
C LYS A 473 -26.64 -7.67 29.91
N THR A 474 -27.09 -8.19 28.78
CA THR A 474 -26.41 -9.20 27.98
C THR A 474 -26.45 -8.84 26.50
N TYR A 475 -25.60 -9.46 25.68
CA TYR A 475 -25.75 -9.34 24.21
C TYR A 475 -27.08 -9.93 23.75
N GLU A 476 -27.54 -10.99 24.41
CA GLU A 476 -28.75 -11.74 24.10
C GLU A 476 -30.01 -10.87 24.21
N ASP A 477 -30.03 -9.92 25.16
CA ASP A 477 -31.12 -8.95 25.35
C ASP A 477 -31.37 -8.06 24.12
N LEU A 478 -30.37 -7.91 23.23
CA LEU A 478 -30.51 -7.10 22.01
C LEU A 478 -31.41 -7.75 20.95
N ALA A 479 -31.74 -9.04 21.09
CA ALA A 479 -32.70 -9.73 20.23
C ALA A 479 -34.17 -9.55 20.69
N ASP A 480 -34.41 -8.89 21.82
CA ASP A 480 -35.77 -8.63 22.32
C ASP A 480 -36.52 -7.66 21.38
N PRO A 481 -37.72 -7.99 20.88
CA PRO A 481 -38.50 -7.14 19.98
C PRO A 481 -38.79 -5.72 20.49
N LYS A 482 -38.66 -5.45 21.80
CA LYS A 482 -38.78 -4.08 22.34
C LYS A 482 -37.72 -3.10 21.78
N TRP A 483 -36.62 -3.63 21.24
CA TRP A 483 -35.56 -2.84 20.60
C TRP A 483 -35.76 -2.66 19.09
N LYS A 484 -36.92 -3.06 18.55
CA LYS A 484 -37.17 -3.01 17.12
C LYS A 484 -37.01 -1.61 16.53
N GLY A 485 -36.12 -1.48 15.54
CA GLY A 485 -35.81 -0.22 14.88
C GLY A 485 -34.94 0.72 15.72
N ARG A 486 -34.29 0.25 16.78
CA ARG A 486 -33.52 1.07 17.73
C ARG A 486 -32.03 0.74 17.77
N ILE A 487 -31.57 -0.24 16.99
CA ILE A 487 -30.17 -0.69 17.01
C ILE A 487 -29.43 -0.30 15.73
N CYS A 488 -28.26 0.32 15.86
CA CYS A 488 -27.31 0.48 14.77
C CYS A 488 -26.08 -0.40 14.98
N VAL A 489 -25.68 -1.10 13.93
CA VAL A 489 -24.44 -1.87 13.96
C VAL A 489 -23.76 -1.78 12.60
N ARG A 490 -22.46 -2.03 12.58
CA ARG A 490 -21.70 -2.20 11.34
C ARG A 490 -21.96 -3.59 10.72
N PRO A 491 -21.51 -3.85 9.48
CA PRO A 491 -21.70 -5.15 8.83
C PRO A 491 -21.26 -6.34 9.70
N GLY A 492 -22.06 -7.42 9.70
CA GLY A 492 -21.78 -8.62 10.49
C GLY A 492 -20.46 -9.29 10.09
N SER A 493 -20.16 -9.28 8.79
CA SER A 493 -18.93 -9.83 8.19
C SER A 493 -17.63 -9.13 8.64
N HIS A 494 -17.72 -7.97 9.29
CA HIS A 494 -16.55 -7.33 9.86
C HIS A 494 -15.94 -8.19 10.98
N VAL A 495 -14.61 -8.31 11.01
CA VAL A 495 -13.86 -9.20 11.93
C VAL A 495 -14.29 -9.12 13.40
N TYR A 496 -14.67 -7.93 13.88
CA TYR A 496 -15.12 -7.73 15.26
C TYR A 496 -16.50 -8.33 15.55
N ASN A 497 -17.45 -8.19 14.62
CA ASN A 497 -18.79 -8.78 14.78
C ASN A 497 -18.71 -10.29 14.58
N ARG A 498 -17.95 -10.75 13.59
CA ARG A 498 -17.68 -12.17 13.41
C ARG A 498 -17.04 -12.81 14.65
N ALA A 499 -16.11 -12.12 15.31
CA ALA A 499 -15.52 -12.60 16.56
C ALA A 499 -16.54 -12.68 17.71
N LEU A 500 -17.44 -11.70 17.84
CA LEU A 500 -18.53 -11.73 18.81
C LEU A 500 -19.49 -12.90 18.56
N VAL A 501 -19.90 -13.09 17.30
CA VAL A 501 -20.75 -14.23 16.90
C VAL A 501 -20.03 -15.56 17.18
N ALA A 502 -18.72 -15.65 16.92
CA ALA A 502 -17.93 -16.83 17.26
C ALA A 502 -17.91 -17.12 18.76
N SER A 503 -17.78 -16.09 19.62
CA SER A 503 -17.90 -16.29 21.08
C SER A 503 -19.30 -16.72 21.52
N MET A 504 -20.34 -16.23 20.85
CA MET A 504 -21.71 -16.65 21.13
C MET A 504 -21.95 -18.11 20.72
N ILE A 505 -21.42 -18.53 19.56
CA ILE A 505 -21.47 -19.96 19.15
C ILE A 505 -20.76 -20.84 20.18
N ASN A 506 -19.63 -20.37 20.72
CA ASN A 506 -18.91 -21.09 21.76
C ASN A 506 -19.73 -21.24 23.06
N ALA A 507 -20.43 -20.20 23.47
CA ALA A 507 -21.19 -20.16 24.72
C ALA A 507 -22.55 -20.87 24.62
N ASP A 508 -23.31 -20.56 23.57
CA ASP A 508 -24.75 -20.86 23.48
C ASP A 508 -25.06 -21.89 22.38
N GLY A 509 -24.07 -22.24 21.56
CA GLY A 509 -24.24 -23.12 20.41
C GLY A 509 -24.79 -22.41 19.17
N MET A 510 -24.75 -23.13 18.04
CA MET A 510 -25.03 -22.55 16.73
C MET A 510 -26.50 -22.14 16.56
N GLU A 511 -27.45 -22.96 17.00
CA GLU A 511 -28.89 -22.70 16.86
C GLU A 511 -29.35 -21.48 17.67
N ALA A 512 -28.93 -21.40 18.94
CA ALA A 512 -29.25 -20.25 19.79
C ALA A 512 -28.62 -18.96 19.25
N THR A 513 -27.38 -19.02 18.77
CA THR A 513 -26.70 -17.86 18.18
C THR A 513 -27.36 -17.40 16.89
N GLU A 514 -27.81 -18.32 16.02
CA GLU A 514 -28.53 -17.96 14.79
C GLU A 514 -29.86 -17.28 15.11
N LYS A 515 -30.61 -17.79 16.10
CA LYS A 515 -31.84 -17.16 16.58
C LYS A 515 -31.59 -15.76 17.16
N TRP A 516 -30.54 -15.59 17.96
CA TRP A 516 -30.16 -14.29 18.48
C TRP A 516 -29.78 -13.31 17.36
N ALA A 517 -28.94 -13.75 16.42
CA ALA A 517 -28.47 -12.91 15.33
C ALA A 517 -29.63 -12.46 14.44
N GLN A 518 -30.61 -13.35 14.20
CA GLN A 518 -31.84 -12.99 13.51
C GLN A 518 -32.63 -11.92 14.28
N GLY A 519 -32.84 -12.09 15.59
CA GLY A 519 -33.54 -11.10 16.42
C GLY A 519 -32.81 -9.75 16.46
N LEU A 520 -31.47 -9.75 16.49
CA LEU A 520 -30.67 -8.53 16.39
C LEU A 520 -30.89 -7.83 15.04
N VAL A 521 -30.85 -8.58 13.92
CA VAL A 521 -31.09 -8.06 12.56
C VAL A 521 -32.50 -7.48 12.43
N ASP A 522 -33.50 -8.17 12.97
CA ASP A 522 -34.90 -7.73 12.97
C ASP A 522 -35.09 -6.43 13.77
N ASN A 523 -34.18 -6.16 14.71
CA ASN A 523 -34.19 -4.97 15.56
C ASN A 523 -33.39 -3.77 15.00
N LEU A 524 -32.74 -3.91 13.85
CA LEU A 524 -31.92 -2.83 13.30
C LEU A 524 -32.76 -1.64 12.84
N ALA A 525 -32.33 -0.44 13.24
CA ALA A 525 -32.90 0.84 12.80
C ALA A 525 -32.63 1.14 11.32
N ARG A 526 -31.52 0.59 10.81
CA ARG A 526 -31.06 0.77 9.44
C ARG A 526 -30.17 -0.40 9.02
N ARG A 527 -29.91 -0.51 7.72
CA ARG A 527 -28.96 -1.50 7.22
C ARG A 527 -27.56 -1.29 7.83
N PRO A 528 -26.82 -2.37 8.12
CA PRO A 528 -25.48 -2.28 8.63
C PRO A 528 -24.54 -1.51 7.71
N GLN A 529 -23.86 -0.50 8.24
CA GLN A 529 -22.97 0.36 7.44
C GLN A 529 -21.89 1.03 8.29
N ALA A 530 -20.87 1.59 7.64
CA ALA A 530 -19.80 2.38 8.25
C ALA A 530 -19.00 1.66 9.37
N ASN A 531 -18.28 2.43 10.19
CA ASN A 531 -17.40 1.94 11.27
C ASN A 531 -18.00 2.17 12.67
N ASP A 532 -17.35 1.69 13.73
CA ASP A 532 -17.83 1.78 15.12
C ASP A 532 -18.06 3.24 15.57
N ARG A 533 -17.19 4.20 15.18
CA ARG A 533 -17.38 5.64 15.50
C ARG A 533 -18.64 6.20 14.85
N ALA A 534 -18.94 5.75 13.63
CA ALA A 534 -20.15 6.15 12.92
C ALA A 534 -21.43 5.55 13.55
N GLN A 535 -21.34 4.50 14.37
CA GLN A 535 -22.49 4.01 15.13
C GLN A 535 -22.77 4.91 16.34
N VAL A 536 -21.72 5.36 17.04
CA VAL A 536 -21.85 6.38 18.10
C VAL A 536 -22.40 7.69 17.53
N LYS A 537 -21.91 8.11 16.36
CA LYS A 537 -22.47 9.25 15.62
C LYS A 537 -23.96 9.07 15.33
N ALA A 538 -24.38 7.87 14.90
CA ALA A 538 -25.77 7.60 14.57
C ALA A 538 -26.69 7.71 15.79
N ILE A 539 -26.19 7.32 16.97
CA ILE A 539 -26.89 7.55 18.24
C ILE A 539 -27.04 9.06 18.49
N PHE A 540 -25.93 9.81 18.38
CA PHE A 540 -25.96 11.27 18.52
C PHE A 540 -26.93 11.96 17.54
N GLU A 541 -27.04 11.47 16.31
CA GLU A 541 -27.96 11.98 15.29
C GLU A 541 -29.42 11.49 15.46
N GLY A 542 -29.72 10.71 16.50
CA GLY A 542 -31.06 10.19 16.78
C GLY A 542 -31.55 9.13 15.79
N VAL A 543 -30.64 8.47 15.07
CA VAL A 543 -30.98 7.41 14.10
C VAL A 543 -31.32 6.10 14.78
N CYS A 544 -30.75 5.86 15.96
CA CYS A 544 -30.89 4.66 16.77
C CYS A 544 -30.46 4.97 18.21
N ASP A 545 -30.81 4.08 19.13
CA ASP A 545 -30.54 4.28 20.55
C ASP A 545 -29.37 3.42 21.05
N ILE A 546 -29.05 2.34 20.34
CA ILE A 546 -28.12 1.30 20.79
C ILE A 546 -27.16 0.96 19.67
N ALA A 547 -25.89 0.72 20.02
CA ALA A 547 -24.88 0.23 19.10
C ALA A 547 -23.91 -0.76 19.75
N ILE A 548 -23.28 -1.61 18.94
CA ILE A 548 -22.20 -2.51 19.36
C ILE A 548 -20.87 -1.99 18.82
N ILE A 549 -19.94 -1.66 19.72
CA ILE A 549 -18.65 -1.03 19.37
C ILE A 549 -17.49 -1.63 20.17
N ASN A 550 -16.25 -1.51 19.67
CA ASN A 550 -15.09 -1.70 20.53
C ASN A 550 -14.89 -0.47 21.43
N ASN A 551 -14.60 -0.71 22.71
CA ASN A 551 -14.44 0.33 23.74
C ASN A 551 -13.44 1.43 23.35
N TYR A 552 -12.33 1.08 22.69
CA TYR A 552 -11.29 2.06 22.38
C TYR A 552 -11.75 3.16 21.41
N TYR A 553 -12.77 2.90 20.58
CA TYR A 553 -13.33 3.94 19.72
C TYR A 553 -14.07 5.00 20.50
N TYR A 554 -14.69 4.63 21.62
CA TYR A 554 -15.28 5.60 22.55
C TYR A 554 -14.19 6.49 23.17
N GLY A 555 -13.08 5.88 23.64
CA GLY A 555 -11.92 6.64 24.12
C GLY A 555 -11.36 7.61 23.08
N LYS A 556 -11.18 7.15 21.83
CA LYS A 556 -10.72 8.00 20.72
C LYS A 556 -11.69 9.13 20.35
N LEU A 557 -12.99 8.97 20.62
CA LEU A 557 -13.97 10.05 20.41
C LEU A 557 -13.90 11.06 21.55
N LEU A 558 -13.72 10.63 22.81
CA LEU A 558 -13.50 11.52 23.95
C LEU A 558 -12.22 12.35 23.81
N ASP A 559 -11.15 11.73 23.30
CA ASP A 559 -9.82 12.33 23.11
C ASP A 559 -9.64 13.00 21.73
N SER A 560 -10.71 13.14 20.95
CA SER A 560 -10.64 13.74 19.62
C SER A 560 -10.41 15.25 19.68
N ASP A 561 -9.53 15.79 18.84
CA ASP A 561 -9.36 17.24 18.63
C ASP A 561 -10.63 17.91 18.08
N ASN A 562 -11.44 17.18 17.30
CA ASN A 562 -12.71 17.67 16.76
C ASN A 562 -13.78 17.74 17.87
N PRO A 563 -14.31 18.94 18.22
CA PRO A 563 -15.30 19.11 19.28
C PRO A 563 -16.58 18.31 19.09
N ILE A 564 -17.09 18.24 17.85
CA ILE A 564 -18.34 17.53 17.53
C ILE A 564 -18.20 16.03 17.84
N GLN A 565 -17.02 15.45 17.67
CA GLN A 565 -16.81 14.03 17.98
C GLN A 565 -16.78 13.75 19.48
N ARG A 566 -16.34 14.72 20.29
CA ARG A 566 -16.44 14.63 21.74
C ARG A 566 -17.91 14.70 22.19
N GLU A 567 -18.73 15.49 21.51
CA GLU A 567 -20.19 15.51 21.73
C GLU A 567 -20.84 14.17 21.38
N TRP A 568 -20.40 13.49 20.31
CA TRP A 568 -20.89 12.14 19.99
C TRP A 568 -20.61 11.16 21.15
N ALA A 569 -19.39 11.15 21.69
CA ALA A 569 -19.09 10.32 22.84
C ALA A 569 -19.91 10.74 24.08
N ALA A 570 -20.05 12.04 24.34
CA ALA A 570 -20.82 12.52 25.48
C ALA A 570 -22.29 12.07 25.44
N SER A 571 -22.87 11.88 24.25
CA SER A 571 -24.27 11.42 24.09
C SER A 571 -24.53 9.97 24.48
N VAL A 572 -23.49 9.15 24.63
CA VAL A 572 -23.64 7.73 24.93
C VAL A 572 -23.06 7.35 26.29
N GLN A 573 -23.55 6.25 26.84
CA GLN A 573 -22.95 5.53 27.95
C GLN A 573 -22.64 4.09 27.53
N LEU A 574 -21.61 3.51 28.15
CA LEU A 574 -21.17 2.15 27.84
C LEU A 574 -21.79 1.15 28.81
N ILE A 575 -22.18 -0.01 28.27
CA ILE A 575 -22.55 -1.21 29.01
C ILE A 575 -21.56 -2.30 28.64
N PHE A 576 -21.00 -2.92 29.66
CA PHE A 576 -20.20 -4.14 29.54
C PHE A 576 -21.10 -5.33 29.84
N PRO A 577 -21.63 -6.02 28.81
CA PRO A 577 -22.67 -7.01 28.97
C PRO A 577 -22.15 -8.34 29.53
N ASN A 578 -23.10 -9.18 29.96
CA ASN A 578 -22.90 -10.54 30.47
C ASN A 578 -22.04 -10.61 31.75
N LYS A 579 -21.98 -9.52 32.53
CA LYS A 579 -21.21 -9.44 33.79
C LYS A 579 -21.56 -10.54 34.80
N ASP A 580 -22.83 -10.92 34.90
CA ASP A 580 -23.33 -11.96 35.82
C ASP A 580 -23.23 -13.39 35.24
N GLY A 581 -22.77 -13.54 34.00
CA GLY A 581 -22.67 -14.81 33.27
C GLY A 581 -21.25 -15.10 32.79
N ARG A 582 -21.09 -15.36 31.49
CA ARG A 582 -19.78 -15.67 30.87
C ARG A 582 -18.79 -14.51 30.89
N GLY A 583 -19.27 -13.26 30.98
CA GLY A 583 -18.45 -12.06 30.86
C GLY A 583 -18.56 -11.39 29.48
N THR A 584 -18.02 -10.18 29.38
CA THR A 584 -18.00 -9.39 28.15
C THR A 584 -17.03 -9.98 27.14
N HIS A 585 -17.42 -10.02 25.86
CA HIS A 585 -16.55 -10.46 24.78
C HIS A 585 -15.30 -9.58 24.68
N VAL A 586 -14.15 -10.22 24.78
CA VAL A 586 -12.83 -9.60 24.60
C VAL A 586 -12.11 -10.20 23.40
N ASN A 587 -11.30 -9.38 22.74
CA ASN A 587 -10.40 -9.79 21.67
C ASN A 587 -9.06 -9.08 21.86
N ILE A 588 -8.03 -9.51 21.15
CA ILE A 588 -6.64 -9.14 21.47
C ILE A 588 -5.95 -8.43 20.31
N SER A 589 -5.05 -7.51 20.66
CA SER A 589 -3.89 -7.26 19.81
C SER A 589 -2.79 -8.20 20.28
N GLY A 590 -2.02 -8.76 19.36
CA GLY A 590 -1.04 -9.77 19.74
C GLY A 590 0.08 -9.91 18.74
N GLY A 591 1.04 -10.76 19.09
CA GLY A 591 2.23 -10.97 18.30
C GLY A 591 2.94 -12.27 18.62
N GLY A 592 3.99 -12.53 17.85
CA GLY A 592 4.84 -13.71 18.00
C GLY A 592 6.21 -13.48 17.36
N VAL A 593 7.16 -14.36 17.66
CA VAL A 593 8.48 -14.34 17.05
C VAL A 593 8.40 -15.02 15.69
N ALA A 594 8.91 -14.38 14.64
CA ALA A 594 8.95 -14.98 13.32
C ALA A 594 9.81 -16.26 13.32
N LYS A 595 9.34 -17.31 12.64
CA LYS A 595 9.96 -18.65 12.67
C LYS A 595 11.47 -18.64 12.36
N HIS A 596 11.85 -17.86 11.36
CA HIS A 596 13.23 -17.75 10.85
C HIS A 596 13.98 -16.50 11.34
N SER A 597 13.47 -15.82 12.38
CA SER A 597 14.11 -14.67 13.01
C SER A 597 15.60 -14.90 13.26
N LYS A 598 16.42 -13.90 12.94
CA LYS A 598 17.87 -13.91 13.19
C LYS A 598 18.21 -13.34 14.56
N HIS A 599 17.29 -12.61 15.17
CA HIS A 599 17.44 -11.98 16.47
C HIS A 599 16.40 -12.49 17.48
N LYS A 600 16.23 -13.81 17.59
CA LYS A 600 15.18 -14.44 18.43
C LYS A 600 15.18 -13.96 19.88
N GLU A 601 16.35 -13.89 20.52
CA GLU A 601 16.44 -13.43 21.92
C GLU A 601 15.99 -11.98 22.09
N GLU A 602 16.33 -11.11 21.14
CA GLU A 602 15.89 -9.71 21.14
C GLU A 602 14.38 -9.60 20.85
N ALA A 603 13.87 -10.43 19.94
CA ALA A 603 12.44 -10.52 19.64
C ALA A 603 11.62 -10.96 20.86
N VAL A 604 12.12 -11.95 21.62
CA VAL A 604 11.50 -12.38 22.88
C VAL A 604 11.54 -11.24 23.91
N ARG A 605 12.69 -10.58 24.11
CA ARG A 605 12.80 -9.44 25.03
C ARG A 605 11.85 -8.29 24.67
N PHE A 606 11.65 -8.04 23.38
CA PHE A 606 10.68 -7.04 22.93
C PHE A 606 9.22 -7.45 23.26
N LEU A 607 8.84 -8.72 23.06
CA LEU A 607 7.52 -9.21 23.46
C LEU A 607 7.33 -9.15 24.99
N GLU A 608 8.36 -9.49 25.77
CA GLU A 608 8.35 -9.36 27.24
C GLU A 608 8.14 -7.90 27.65
N PHE A 609 8.85 -6.97 27.03
CA PHE A 609 8.67 -5.54 27.25
C PHE A 609 7.25 -5.09 26.96
N LEU A 610 6.62 -5.56 25.87
CA LEU A 610 5.24 -5.20 25.54
C LEU A 610 4.23 -5.66 26.61
N THR A 611 4.59 -6.62 27.46
CA THR A 611 3.79 -7.07 28.62
C THR A 611 4.17 -6.39 29.94
N SER A 612 5.23 -5.55 29.95
CA SER A 612 5.67 -4.80 31.13
C SER A 612 4.68 -3.70 31.52
N LYS A 613 4.74 -3.24 32.77
CA LYS A 613 3.91 -2.12 33.24
C LYS A 613 4.01 -0.91 32.32
N THR A 614 5.22 -0.53 31.90
CA THR A 614 5.44 0.62 31.01
C THR A 614 4.66 0.51 29.70
N ALA A 615 4.75 -0.63 29.01
CA ALA A 615 4.04 -0.82 27.74
C ALA A 615 2.52 -0.98 27.95
N GLN A 616 2.10 -1.68 29.00
CA GLN A 616 0.69 -1.86 29.34
C GLN A 616 0.00 -0.52 29.68
N ASP A 617 0.70 0.38 30.39
CA ASP A 617 0.23 1.75 30.63
C ASP A 617 0.08 2.53 29.31
N LEU A 618 1.02 2.39 28.37
CA LEU A 618 0.94 3.02 27.04
C LEU A 618 -0.25 2.51 26.21
N TYR A 619 -0.58 1.21 26.27
CA TYR A 619 -1.79 0.67 25.64
C TYR A 619 -3.06 1.35 26.15
N GLY A 620 -3.17 1.58 27.46
CA GLY A 620 -4.30 2.27 28.07
C GLY A 620 -4.35 3.76 27.73
N ALA A 621 -3.21 4.46 27.83
CA ALA A 621 -3.14 5.91 27.65
C ALA A 621 -3.32 6.34 26.18
N ILE A 622 -2.71 5.62 25.25
CA ILE A 622 -2.66 6.03 23.83
C ILE A 622 -3.75 5.34 23.03
N ASN A 623 -3.98 4.05 23.28
CA ASN A 623 -4.86 3.23 22.46
C ASN A 623 -6.19 2.93 23.13
N PHE A 624 -6.40 3.31 24.40
CA PHE A 624 -7.61 2.98 25.16
C PHE A 624 -7.92 1.46 25.17
N GLU A 625 -6.87 0.64 25.14
CA GLU A 625 -6.94 -0.82 25.23
C GLU A 625 -6.66 -1.26 26.68
N TYR A 626 -7.31 -2.33 27.14
CA TYR A 626 -7.13 -2.86 28.48
C TYR A 626 -5.84 -3.69 28.59
N PRO A 627 -5.14 -3.66 29.74
CA PRO A 627 -3.91 -4.41 29.93
C PRO A 627 -4.18 -5.92 29.96
N VAL A 628 -3.37 -6.69 29.24
CA VAL A 628 -3.37 -8.16 29.33
C VAL A 628 -2.69 -8.65 30.61
N ASN A 629 -1.73 -7.89 31.13
CA ASN A 629 -1.00 -8.25 32.34
C ASN A 629 -1.87 -8.05 33.58
N PRO A 630 -2.22 -9.12 34.32
CA PRO A 630 -3.11 -9.02 35.48
C PRO A 630 -2.49 -8.23 36.65
N ALA A 631 -1.17 -8.02 36.66
CA ALA A 631 -0.49 -7.18 37.64
C ALA A 631 -0.54 -5.67 37.29
N VAL A 632 -1.07 -5.31 36.13
CA VAL A 632 -1.19 -3.92 35.69
C VAL A 632 -2.65 -3.49 35.71
N GLU A 633 -2.92 -2.48 36.52
CA GLU A 633 -4.23 -1.86 36.61
C GLU A 633 -4.57 -1.06 35.35
N PRO A 634 -5.85 -1.08 34.87
CA PRO A 634 -6.29 -0.19 33.80
C PRO A 634 -6.11 1.29 34.16
N SER A 635 -5.96 2.16 33.16
CA SER A 635 -5.86 3.61 33.41
C SER A 635 -7.13 4.17 34.04
N GLU A 636 -7.03 5.30 34.76
CA GLU A 636 -8.18 5.97 35.38
C GLU A 636 -9.32 6.25 34.39
N THR A 637 -8.97 6.59 33.14
CA THR A 637 -9.94 6.76 32.07
C THR A 637 -10.70 5.47 31.76
N LEU A 638 -10.01 4.33 31.64
CA LEU A 638 -10.66 3.04 31.41
C LEU A 638 -11.49 2.59 32.62
N LYS A 639 -11.02 2.84 33.84
CA LYS A 639 -11.75 2.57 35.09
C LYS A 639 -13.05 3.39 35.18
N SER A 640 -13.02 4.64 34.72
CA SER A 640 -14.20 5.52 34.73
C SER A 640 -15.37 5.01 33.89
N TRP A 641 -15.14 4.08 32.96
CA TRP A 641 -16.18 3.49 32.12
C TRP A 641 -16.88 2.30 32.79
N GLY A 642 -16.35 1.82 33.92
CA GLY A 642 -16.89 0.72 34.71
C GLY A 642 -16.00 -0.52 34.71
N GLU A 643 -16.21 -1.35 35.73
CA GLU A 643 -15.56 -2.66 35.85
C GLU A 643 -16.40 -3.77 35.23
N PHE A 644 -15.73 -4.66 34.48
CA PHE A 644 -16.38 -5.78 33.81
C PHE A 644 -15.63 -7.10 34.04
N LYS A 645 -16.41 -8.18 34.03
CA LYS A 645 -15.90 -9.55 33.94
C LYS A 645 -15.64 -9.85 32.47
N GLU A 646 -14.43 -10.29 32.13
CA GLU A 646 -14.11 -10.74 30.77
C GLU A 646 -14.55 -12.18 30.52
N ASP A 647 -14.93 -12.49 29.28
CA ASP A 647 -15.14 -13.86 28.81
C ASP A 647 -13.78 -14.59 28.75
N ASP A 648 -13.65 -15.67 29.51
CA ASP A 648 -12.41 -16.43 29.70
C ASP A 648 -12.24 -17.58 28.70
N MET A 649 -13.09 -17.64 27.66
CA MET A 649 -12.92 -18.61 26.58
C MET A 649 -11.51 -18.50 25.96
N PRO A 650 -10.89 -19.64 25.57
CA PRO A 650 -9.62 -19.60 24.85
C PRO A 650 -9.74 -18.72 23.60
N ILE A 651 -8.94 -17.65 23.52
CA ILE A 651 -9.02 -16.65 22.44
C ILE A 651 -8.84 -17.32 21.07
N ALA A 652 -8.01 -18.36 20.98
CA ALA A 652 -7.83 -19.18 19.78
C ALA A 652 -9.14 -19.73 19.20
N ARG A 653 -10.11 -20.06 20.07
CA ARG A 653 -11.39 -20.64 19.70
C ARG A 653 -12.25 -19.69 18.86
N ILE A 654 -12.06 -18.38 19.02
CA ILE A 654 -12.71 -17.36 18.17
C ILE A 654 -12.31 -17.53 16.71
N ALA A 655 -11.03 -17.82 16.43
CA ALA A 655 -10.55 -18.00 15.06
C ALA A 655 -11.04 -19.33 14.46
N GLU A 656 -11.08 -20.39 15.27
CA GLU A 656 -11.60 -21.71 14.86
C GLU A 656 -13.08 -21.66 14.48
N LEU A 657 -13.88 -20.90 15.23
CA LEU A 657 -15.32 -20.74 15.01
C LEU A 657 -15.68 -19.61 14.03
N ALA A 658 -14.69 -18.87 13.52
CA ALA A 658 -14.93 -17.75 12.61
C ALA A 658 -15.66 -18.17 11.31
N PRO A 659 -15.36 -19.33 10.69
CA PRO A 659 -16.12 -19.80 9.53
C PRO A 659 -17.60 -20.07 9.84
N GLU A 660 -17.91 -20.71 10.96
CA GLU A 660 -19.28 -20.97 11.41
C GLU A 660 -20.01 -19.66 11.73
N ALA A 661 -19.33 -18.73 12.40
CA ALA A 661 -19.86 -17.39 12.67
C ALA A 661 -20.21 -16.66 11.38
N GLN A 662 -19.34 -16.72 10.35
CA GLN A 662 -19.62 -16.13 9.05
C GLN A 662 -20.86 -16.76 8.40
N ARG A 663 -21.04 -18.09 8.49
CA ARG A 663 -22.25 -18.76 7.96
C ARG A 663 -23.53 -18.29 8.66
N VAL A 664 -23.49 -18.11 9.98
CA VAL A 664 -24.65 -17.57 10.72
C VAL A 664 -24.97 -16.17 10.25
N ILE A 665 -23.96 -15.29 10.17
CA ILE A 665 -24.08 -13.91 9.67
C ILE A 665 -24.72 -13.88 8.27
N ASP A 666 -24.23 -14.72 7.35
CA ASP A 666 -24.72 -14.79 5.98
C ASP A 666 -26.19 -15.26 5.90
N ARG A 667 -26.58 -16.23 6.74
CA ARG A 667 -27.95 -16.77 6.78
C ARG A 667 -28.99 -15.77 7.25
N VAL A 668 -28.67 -15.01 8.30
CA VAL A 668 -29.58 -14.01 8.87
C VAL A 668 -29.55 -12.67 8.12
N GLY A 669 -28.65 -12.52 7.14
CA GLY A 669 -28.53 -11.32 6.31
C GLY A 669 -27.94 -10.12 7.05
N TRP A 670 -27.00 -10.35 7.98
CA TRP A 670 -26.30 -9.30 8.74
C TRP A 670 -25.06 -8.74 8.01
#